data_AF-A0A7L4NZC7-F1
#
_entry.id   AF-A0A7L4NZC7-F1
#
_cell.length_a   1.000
_cell.length_b   1.000
_cell.length_c   1.000
_cell.angle_alpha   90.00
_cell.angle_beta   90.00
_cell.angle_gamma   90.00
#
_symmetry.space_group_name_H-M   'P 1'
#
loop_
_entity.id
_entity.type
_entity.pdbx_description
1 polymer ?
#
loop_
_entity_poly.entity_id
_entity_poly.type
_entity_poly.pdbx_seq_one_letter_code
_entity_poly.pdbx_strand_id
1 'polypeptide(L)'
;MIMYTSKKGVYTNPLNIFGHGGGKIKRKLIFAVLIFLALTLALSANTVSAVSQNQTNATDKVQTTTQQVNTDTSNKTEDSTEKVTTTNSTGTTSTTSKSSTSSKNTSSSNNESQIAAGSAAGSTTTIKVLIYNGAYASANCVSGLKTILSNANSNNLVSGVKFTYTTTTKITSSILSGYDVLIMPGGSGGYYYLNSGSISASAIKSFVANGGGYIGICAGAYAAVASVDGKYNGWGIAPNVNAKVVSYVGNLAMQFTSAGTQLLGRSGTITVNHYNGAAMYTTSSTAKILATYADSKTGYKGYADIVSDYYGEGRSVLLGSHLELSPQYPDILAKLIAWAADVCTESSTTTVSVSQVASAASSVKSFIESNQRLPNYVTISGEQVTMSEFLYLLTTGTIQVNSGSTTAITVKNVDSATNSTENVESGNILKSEYLKIAESIQNFINTNGRAPNYATTTLGKISYESLIYTFSKILNFYNTNKRLPNYVSVAPNNSSSEGSSSSLNSSSISDNSTTQTVTLNQISSAASSVKSFIESNQRLPNYVTISGEQVTMSEFLYLLTTGTIQVNSGSTTAITVKNVDSATNSTENVESGNILKSEYLKIAESIQNFINTNGRAPNYATTTLGKISYESLIYVFSRIVAFYDDNNRLPNYVSVKSWSSQTGGSTTSGSTTTDSSLQKYLVATSNAQSTSSTIKNLAASIISGKTTTYAKAQAIFNWVRDNVSYSFYYNTQKGALGTYSSRSGNCCDMAHLVVALARAAGIPARYQHGTCTFSSGTYGHVWAQLYVNGKWYYADAVSTRNTFGTINNWNLNTYTLHGTYAELPF
;
A
#
# COMPACT_ATOMS: atom_id res chain seq x y z
N MET A 1 -9.65 -27.63 57.26
CA MET A 1 -10.63 -28.26 58.18
C MET A 1 -11.88 -28.52 57.36
N ILE A 2 -12.12 -29.80 56.99
CA ILE A 2 -13.42 -30.44 56.61
C ILE A 2 -14.17 -29.83 55.40
N MET A 3 -14.69 -30.52 54.38
CA MET A 3 -14.60 -31.87 53.77
C MET A 3 -15.45 -31.79 52.46
N TYR A 4 -15.11 -32.65 51.47
CA TYR A 4 -15.98 -33.47 50.58
C TYR A 4 -17.48 -33.11 50.38
N THR A 5 -18.16 -33.33 49.23
CA THR A 5 -18.10 -34.44 48.25
C THR A 5 -18.99 -34.13 47.03
N SER A 6 -18.68 -34.83 45.93
CA SER A 6 -19.41 -35.10 44.68
C SER A 6 -20.96 -35.26 44.71
N LYS A 7 -21.62 -35.00 43.57
CA LYS A 7 -22.15 -36.06 42.66
C LYS A 7 -22.82 -35.52 41.39
N LYS A 8 -22.58 -36.26 40.30
CA LYS A 8 -23.27 -36.24 39.00
C LYS A 8 -24.73 -36.74 39.11
N GLY A 9 -25.58 -36.32 38.17
CA GLY A 9 -26.88 -36.95 37.88
C GLY A 9 -27.75 -36.03 37.01
N VAL A 10 -27.64 -36.12 35.68
CA VAL A 10 -28.59 -36.83 34.78
C VAL A 10 -29.86 -36.03 34.49
N TYR A 11 -30.03 -35.77 33.19
CA TYR A 11 -31.21 -35.26 32.49
C TYR A 11 -32.49 -36.01 32.87
N THR A 12 -33.56 -35.26 33.11
CA THR A 12 -34.91 -35.59 32.63
C THR A 12 -35.71 -34.30 32.45
N ASN A 13 -36.16 -34.05 31.21
CA ASN A 13 -37.33 -33.22 30.91
C ASN A 13 -38.56 -33.86 31.58
N PRO A 14 -39.60 -33.08 31.96
CA PRO A 14 -40.74 -33.02 31.04
C PRO A 14 -41.49 -31.69 30.98
N LEU A 15 -42.30 -31.65 29.92
CA LEU A 15 -43.28 -30.66 29.47
C LEU A 15 -44.33 -30.21 30.51
N ASN A 16 -44.73 -28.94 30.30
CA ASN A 16 -46.06 -28.32 30.37
C ASN A 16 -46.94 -28.48 31.63
N ILE A 17 -47.51 -27.35 32.09
CA ILE A 17 -48.95 -27.04 32.05
C ILE A 17 -49.23 -25.68 32.72
N PHE A 18 -49.97 -24.81 31.99
CA PHE A 18 -50.94 -23.74 32.36
C PHE A 18 -50.89 -23.09 33.77
N GLY A 19 -51.11 -21.78 33.97
CA GLY A 19 -51.56 -20.71 33.08
C GLY A 19 -52.03 -19.46 33.84
N HIS A 20 -52.42 -18.46 33.05
CA HIS A 20 -53.38 -17.37 33.28
C HIS A 20 -53.13 -16.18 34.24
N GLY A 21 -53.41 -15.00 33.68
CA GLY A 21 -53.54 -13.68 34.32
C GLY A 21 -52.60 -12.69 33.63
N GLY A 22 -52.97 -11.79 32.70
CA GLY A 22 -54.23 -11.08 32.48
C GLY A 22 -53.90 -9.58 32.48
N GLY A 23 -53.77 -8.95 31.30
CA GLY A 23 -53.45 -7.51 31.19
C GLY A 23 -53.19 -7.04 29.75
N LYS A 24 -54.23 -6.49 29.12
CA LYS A 24 -54.41 -6.10 27.71
C LYS A 24 -54.09 -4.59 27.55
N ILE A 25 -53.23 -4.12 26.63
CA ILE A 25 -53.51 -3.40 25.33
C ILE A 25 -52.33 -2.40 25.14
N LYS A 26 -51.56 -2.26 24.03
CA LYS A 26 -51.80 -2.10 22.58
C LYS A 26 -50.60 -2.71 21.81
N ARG A 27 -50.73 -3.75 20.97
CA ARG A 27 -51.12 -3.74 19.54
C ARG A 27 -50.62 -2.52 18.74
N LYS A 28 -49.38 -2.59 18.24
CA LYS A 28 -48.92 -2.02 16.95
C LYS A 28 -47.45 -2.42 16.66
N LEU A 29 -47.13 -3.71 16.57
CA LEU A 29 -45.90 -4.16 15.88
C LEU A 29 -45.84 -5.67 15.59
N ILE A 30 -46.98 -6.33 15.35
CA ILE A 30 -47.01 -7.74 14.91
C ILE A 30 -48.05 -7.85 13.79
N PHE A 31 -47.74 -7.20 12.67
CA PHE A 31 -48.36 -7.44 11.36
C PHE A 31 -47.39 -7.20 10.20
N ALA A 32 -46.11 -6.90 10.48
CA ALA A 32 -45.09 -6.58 9.48
C ALA A 32 -44.12 -7.74 9.15
N VAL A 33 -44.22 -8.90 9.82
CA VAL A 33 -43.26 -10.01 9.66
C VAL A 33 -43.86 -11.22 8.91
N LEU A 34 -45.17 -11.24 8.66
CA LEU A 34 -45.84 -12.30 7.87
C LEU A 34 -46.18 -11.88 6.42
N ILE A 35 -45.88 -10.64 6.02
CA ILE A 35 -46.06 -10.15 4.64
C ILE A 35 -44.74 -10.13 3.85
N PHE A 36 -43.58 -10.23 4.52
CA PHE A 36 -42.28 -10.23 3.83
C PHE A 36 -41.79 -11.61 3.38
N LEU A 37 -42.49 -12.69 3.72
CA LEU A 37 -42.13 -14.06 3.31
C LEU A 37 -42.92 -14.57 2.09
N ALA A 38 -43.82 -13.77 1.50
CA ALA A 38 -44.64 -14.15 0.34
C ALA A 38 -44.34 -13.34 -0.94
N LEU A 39 -43.33 -12.44 -0.94
CA LEU A 39 -43.02 -11.58 -2.09
C LEU A 39 -41.68 -11.89 -2.80
N THR A 40 -41.02 -13.01 -2.49
CA THR A 40 -39.77 -13.43 -3.14
C THR A 40 -39.89 -14.72 -3.97
N LEU A 41 -41.11 -15.23 -4.19
CA LEU A 41 -41.36 -16.43 -5.01
C LEU A 41 -42.22 -16.18 -6.27
N ALA A 42 -42.40 -14.92 -6.68
CA ALA A 42 -43.18 -14.58 -7.88
C ALA A 42 -42.50 -13.53 -8.78
N LEU A 43 -41.23 -13.71 -9.12
CA LEU A 43 -40.57 -13.05 -10.27
C LEU A 43 -39.57 -14.01 -10.93
N SER A 44 -40.08 -15.12 -11.48
CA SER A 44 -39.37 -15.92 -12.50
C SER A 44 -40.36 -16.73 -13.33
N ALA A 45 -41.40 -16.08 -13.88
CA ALA A 45 -42.23 -16.67 -14.93
C ALA A 45 -43.04 -15.56 -15.60
N ASN A 46 -42.53 -15.04 -16.72
CA ASN A 46 -43.29 -14.53 -17.88
C ASN A 46 -42.41 -13.55 -18.68
N THR A 47 -41.89 -14.02 -19.80
CA THR A 47 -41.64 -13.25 -21.05
C THR A 47 -41.12 -14.22 -22.10
N VAL A 48 -41.99 -15.13 -22.55
CA VAL A 48 -41.90 -15.73 -23.88
C VAL A 48 -43.31 -15.76 -24.46
N SER A 49 -43.41 -15.23 -25.68
CA SER A 49 -44.56 -15.28 -26.61
C SER A 49 -45.62 -14.18 -26.51
N ALA A 50 -45.71 -13.48 -27.65
CA ALA A 50 -46.85 -12.80 -28.25
C ALA A 50 -46.88 -11.27 -28.14
N VAL A 51 -46.28 -10.59 -29.13
CA VAL A 51 -47.02 -9.74 -30.09
C VAL A 51 -46.30 -9.80 -31.44
N SER A 52 -46.81 -10.64 -32.34
CA SER A 52 -46.76 -10.40 -33.78
C SER A 52 -48.16 -9.93 -34.19
N GLN A 53 -48.22 -9.14 -35.26
CA GLN A 53 -49.41 -8.53 -35.87
C GLN A 53 -49.73 -7.11 -35.38
N ASN A 54 -49.15 -6.14 -36.10
CA ASN A 54 -50.00 -5.15 -36.73
C ASN A 54 -49.50 -4.84 -38.15
N GLN A 55 -50.49 -4.66 -39.02
CA GLN A 55 -50.46 -4.68 -40.48
C GLN A 55 -49.88 -3.41 -41.15
N THR A 56 -49.11 -3.65 -42.22
CA THR A 56 -49.13 -3.02 -43.56
C THR A 56 -49.73 -1.62 -43.76
N ASN A 57 -48.92 -0.67 -44.27
CA ASN A 57 -48.99 -0.07 -45.63
C ASN A 57 -48.52 1.40 -45.64
N ALA A 58 -47.47 1.69 -46.41
CA ALA A 58 -47.41 2.81 -47.38
C ALA A 58 -46.14 2.69 -48.22
N THR A 59 -46.36 2.45 -49.50
CA THR A 59 -45.42 2.39 -50.62
C THR A 59 -44.91 3.79 -50.96
N ASP A 60 -43.63 3.95 -51.28
CA ASP A 60 -43.26 4.69 -52.50
C ASP A 60 -41.89 4.29 -53.07
N LYS A 61 -41.89 4.21 -54.40
CA LYS A 61 -40.81 3.80 -55.32
C LYS A 61 -39.69 4.86 -55.33
N VAL A 62 -38.43 4.58 -55.69
CA VAL A 62 -37.94 4.48 -57.09
C VAL A 62 -36.43 4.13 -57.12
N GLN A 63 -36.08 3.23 -58.06
CA GLN A 63 -34.82 2.93 -58.78
C GLN A 63 -33.54 2.50 -58.03
N THR A 64 -33.12 1.22 -58.08
CA THR A 64 -32.34 0.49 -59.13
C THR A 64 -31.10 1.18 -59.70
N THR A 65 -29.92 0.56 -59.49
CA THR A 65 -28.93 0.09 -60.50
C THR A 65 -27.86 -0.70 -59.70
N THR A 66 -27.94 -2.03 -59.58
CA THR A 66 -27.34 -3.07 -60.45
C THR A 66 -25.85 -2.88 -60.76
N GLN A 67 -24.98 -3.68 -60.12
CA GLN A 67 -24.07 -4.53 -60.89
C GLN A 67 -23.76 -5.82 -60.13
N GLN A 68 -24.20 -6.88 -60.79
CA GLN A 68 -24.02 -8.30 -60.52
C GLN A 68 -22.66 -8.75 -61.04
N VAL A 69 -22.14 -9.86 -60.52
CA VAL A 69 -21.52 -11.03 -61.20
C VAL A 69 -20.63 -11.69 -60.13
N ASN A 70 -21.14 -12.74 -59.45
CA ASN A 70 -21.02 -14.17 -59.82
C ASN A 70 -19.56 -14.66 -59.74
N THR A 71 -19.19 -15.79 -59.16
CA THR A 71 -19.87 -17.05 -58.79
C THR A 71 -18.81 -17.85 -57.98
N ASP A 72 -19.16 -18.51 -56.87
CA ASP A 72 -19.48 -19.96 -56.83
C ASP A 72 -18.19 -20.83 -57.02
N THR A 73 -17.91 -21.95 -56.34
CA THR A 73 -18.70 -22.89 -55.55
C THR A 73 -17.72 -23.76 -54.74
N SER A 74 -18.29 -24.59 -53.88
CA SER A 74 -17.72 -25.53 -52.93
C SER A 74 -17.10 -26.82 -53.51
N ASN A 75 -16.43 -27.53 -52.59
CA ASN A 75 -16.41 -28.99 -52.37
C ASN A 75 -15.33 -29.91 -52.98
N LYS A 76 -14.79 -30.71 -52.04
CA LYS A 76 -14.47 -32.15 -52.06
C LYS A 76 -13.23 -32.70 -52.80
N THR A 77 -12.34 -33.23 -51.95
CA THR A 77 -11.79 -34.61 -51.88
C THR A 77 -11.47 -35.39 -53.16
N GLU A 78 -10.20 -35.82 -53.28
CA GLU A 78 -9.68 -37.19 -53.49
C GLU A 78 -8.17 -37.07 -53.79
N ASP A 79 -7.28 -37.53 -52.89
CA ASP A 79 -6.58 -38.82 -52.91
C ASP A 79 -5.83 -39.16 -54.22
N SER A 80 -4.50 -39.22 -54.14
CA SER A 80 -3.68 -40.19 -54.89
C SER A 80 -2.25 -40.22 -54.35
N THR A 81 -1.75 -41.45 -54.33
CA THR A 81 -0.57 -42.02 -53.68
C THR A 81 0.63 -42.11 -54.62
N GLU A 82 1.75 -42.62 -54.07
CA GLU A 82 3.04 -43.04 -54.68
C GLU A 82 4.15 -41.96 -54.73
N LYS A 83 5.43 -42.20 -54.40
CA LYS A 83 6.26 -43.38 -54.07
C LYS A 83 7.59 -42.85 -53.49
N VAL A 84 8.04 -43.25 -52.29
CA VAL A 84 9.18 -44.17 -51.98
C VAL A 84 10.28 -44.20 -53.07
N THR A 85 11.57 -43.92 -52.78
CA THR A 85 12.60 -44.91 -52.34
C THR A 85 13.89 -44.14 -51.95
N THR A 86 14.28 -44.04 -50.67
CA THR A 86 15.38 -44.76 -49.96
C THR A 86 16.72 -44.97 -50.66
N THR A 87 17.83 -44.59 -49.99
CA THR A 87 18.94 -45.46 -49.54
C THR A 87 19.97 -44.64 -48.72
N ASN A 88 20.16 -44.95 -47.43
CA ASN A 88 21.24 -45.77 -46.81
C ASN A 88 22.60 -45.04 -46.71
N SER A 89 23.43 -45.16 -45.68
CA SER A 89 23.44 -45.85 -44.37
C SER A 89 24.79 -45.50 -43.69
N THR A 90 24.93 -45.86 -42.42
CA THR A 90 26.17 -45.99 -41.60
C THR A 90 26.75 -44.68 -41.05
N GLY A 91 27.21 -44.58 -39.79
CA GLY A 91 27.36 -45.51 -38.69
C GLY A 91 27.90 -44.75 -37.47
N THR A 92 27.58 -45.27 -36.28
CA THR A 92 28.06 -44.97 -34.92
C THR A 92 29.59 -44.72 -34.89
N THR A 93 30.20 -43.84 -34.08
CA THR A 93 30.31 -43.89 -32.60
C THR A 93 30.96 -42.62 -32.02
N SER A 94 30.38 -42.09 -30.94
CA SER A 94 31.00 -41.68 -29.66
C SER A 94 32.49 -41.27 -29.63
N THR A 95 32.82 -40.08 -29.11
CA THR A 95 33.46 -39.93 -27.77
C THR A 95 33.69 -38.46 -27.31
N THR A 96 33.25 -38.19 -26.06
CA THR A 96 33.88 -37.38 -24.98
C THR A 96 34.34 -35.92 -25.16
N SER A 97 33.57 -35.04 -24.51
CA SER A 97 33.89 -34.30 -23.27
C SER A 97 34.97 -33.19 -23.21
N LYS A 98 34.60 -32.21 -22.37
CA LYS A 98 35.40 -31.37 -21.45
C LYS A 98 35.88 -29.98 -21.94
N SER A 99 35.25 -29.00 -21.30
CA SER A 99 35.89 -28.12 -20.30
C SER A 99 36.64 -26.86 -20.78
N SER A 100 36.44 -25.84 -19.95
CA SER A 100 37.35 -24.75 -19.58
C SER A 100 37.32 -23.50 -20.47
N THR A 101 36.84 -22.36 -19.97
CA THR A 101 37.43 -21.39 -19.01
C THR A 101 38.12 -20.25 -19.77
N SER A 102 37.91 -19.03 -19.25
CA SER A 102 38.85 -17.91 -19.25
C SER A 102 38.75 -16.84 -20.36
N SER A 103 38.12 -15.73 -19.93
CA SER A 103 38.72 -14.40 -19.77
C SER A 103 39.29 -13.62 -20.96
N LYS A 104 38.94 -12.33 -20.90
CA LYS A 104 39.79 -11.12 -20.90
C LYS A 104 39.69 -10.17 -22.09
N ASN A 105 39.46 -8.92 -21.67
CA ASN A 105 40.09 -7.68 -22.08
C ASN A 105 39.48 -6.84 -23.23
N THR A 106 38.79 -5.78 -22.79
CA THR A 106 39.16 -4.36 -22.97
C THR A 106 39.91 -3.93 -24.23
N SER A 107 39.33 -2.99 -24.97
CA SER A 107 39.93 -1.67 -25.22
C SER A 107 38.97 -0.74 -25.99
N SER A 108 38.88 0.49 -25.52
CA SER A 108 38.23 1.63 -26.19
C SER A 108 39.00 2.11 -27.41
N SER A 109 38.32 2.67 -28.40
CA SER A 109 38.72 3.93 -29.05
C SER A 109 37.59 4.56 -29.85
N ASN A 110 37.53 5.89 -29.76
CA ASN A 110 36.59 6.84 -30.37
C ASN A 110 36.67 6.88 -31.91
N ASN A 111 35.57 7.16 -32.62
CA ASN A 111 35.35 8.46 -33.29
C ASN A 111 34.01 8.56 -34.08
N GLU A 112 33.31 9.66 -33.81
CA GLU A 112 32.54 10.56 -34.71
C GLU A 112 31.65 10.04 -35.86
N SER A 113 30.35 10.30 -35.67
CA SER A 113 29.39 10.97 -36.57
C SER A 113 29.52 10.82 -38.09
N GLN A 114 28.56 10.11 -38.69
CA GLN A 114 27.92 10.54 -39.93
C GLN A 114 26.39 10.48 -39.81
N ILE A 115 25.76 11.63 -40.00
CA ILE A 115 24.32 11.79 -40.23
C ILE A 115 24.06 11.35 -41.68
N ALA A 116 23.25 10.31 -41.86
CA ALA A 116 22.60 10.02 -43.12
C ALA A 116 21.09 9.95 -42.88
N ALA A 117 20.38 10.97 -43.37
CA ALA A 117 18.93 10.98 -43.47
C ALA A 117 18.49 9.95 -44.51
N GLY A 118 17.65 9.01 -44.07
CA GLY A 118 17.01 8.02 -44.92
C GLY A 118 15.93 7.32 -44.12
N SER A 119 14.68 7.78 -44.28
CA SER A 119 13.49 7.18 -43.69
C SER A 119 13.39 5.71 -44.13
N ALA A 120 13.64 4.78 -43.20
CA ALA A 120 13.37 3.36 -43.39
C ALA A 120 12.09 3.01 -42.63
N ALA A 121 11.08 2.54 -43.36
CA ALA A 121 9.82 2.04 -42.82
C ALA A 121 10.09 1.04 -41.68
N GLY A 122 9.55 1.34 -40.48
CA GLY A 122 9.80 0.56 -39.27
C GLY A 122 9.45 -0.91 -39.45
N SER A 123 10.43 -1.79 -39.26
CA SER A 123 10.24 -3.25 -39.27
C SER A 123 9.28 -3.65 -38.15
N THR A 124 8.12 -4.21 -38.49
CA THR A 124 7.15 -4.70 -37.51
C THR A 124 7.61 -6.03 -36.91
N THR A 125 7.81 -6.09 -35.60
CA THR A 125 8.14 -7.32 -34.87
C THR A 125 6.88 -8.16 -34.67
N THR A 126 6.93 -9.44 -35.04
CA THR A 126 5.82 -10.37 -34.82
C THR A 126 6.05 -11.21 -33.57
N ILE A 127 5.14 -11.13 -32.60
CA ILE A 127 5.12 -11.98 -31.40
C ILE A 127 4.16 -13.15 -31.63
N LYS A 128 4.66 -14.38 -31.52
CA LYS A 128 3.91 -15.64 -31.64
C LYS A 128 3.45 -16.10 -30.26
N VAL A 129 2.14 -16.03 -30.03
CA VAL A 129 1.50 -16.36 -28.76
C VAL A 129 0.83 -17.72 -28.82
N LEU A 130 1.19 -18.62 -27.91
CA LEU A 130 0.49 -19.88 -27.69
C LEU A 130 -0.51 -19.73 -26.55
N ILE A 131 -1.78 -19.99 -26.80
CA ILE A 131 -2.83 -19.95 -25.78
C ILE A 131 -3.26 -21.39 -25.45
N TYR A 132 -3.15 -21.80 -24.20
CA TYR A 132 -3.68 -23.11 -23.79
C TYR A 132 -5.21 -23.10 -23.76
N ASN A 133 -5.86 -24.06 -24.44
CA ASN A 133 -7.32 -24.25 -24.45
C ASN A 133 -7.74 -25.69 -24.11
N GLY A 134 -6.86 -26.45 -23.45
CA GLY A 134 -7.11 -27.83 -23.07
C GLY A 134 -7.92 -27.98 -21.77
N ALA A 135 -7.81 -29.16 -21.15
CA ALA A 135 -8.49 -29.47 -19.91
C ALA A 135 -8.27 -28.40 -18.84
N TYR A 136 -9.36 -28.06 -18.13
CA TYR A 136 -9.45 -27.08 -17.05
C TYR A 136 -9.35 -25.60 -17.45
N ALA A 137 -9.10 -25.28 -18.72
CA ALA A 137 -9.13 -23.89 -19.20
C ALA A 137 -10.55 -23.39 -19.43
N SER A 138 -10.81 -22.13 -19.07
CA SER A 138 -12.10 -21.47 -19.34
C SER A 138 -12.19 -21.05 -20.81
N ALA A 139 -13.22 -21.54 -21.52
CA ALA A 139 -13.49 -21.15 -22.91
C ALA A 139 -13.71 -19.63 -23.06
N ASN A 140 -14.32 -18.98 -22.05
CA ASN A 140 -14.54 -17.53 -22.05
C ASN A 140 -13.22 -16.76 -21.95
N CYS A 141 -12.28 -17.20 -21.09
CA CYS A 141 -10.96 -16.60 -20.99
C CYS A 141 -10.18 -16.76 -22.30
N VAL A 142 -10.21 -17.96 -22.91
CA VAL A 142 -9.57 -18.21 -24.20
C VAL A 142 -10.15 -17.30 -25.29
N SER A 143 -11.48 -17.14 -25.35
CA SER A 143 -12.14 -16.24 -26.29
C SER A 143 -11.79 -14.76 -26.05
N GLY A 144 -11.74 -14.35 -24.79
CA GLY A 144 -11.32 -13.01 -24.38
C GLY A 144 -9.89 -12.68 -24.82
N LEU A 145 -8.95 -13.62 -24.65
CA LEU A 145 -7.57 -13.47 -25.10
C LEU A 145 -7.46 -13.31 -26.62
N LYS A 146 -8.20 -14.11 -27.39
CA LYS A 146 -8.27 -13.96 -28.86
C LYS A 146 -8.79 -12.57 -29.24
N THR A 147 -9.83 -12.10 -28.54
CA THR A 147 -10.42 -10.77 -28.76
C THR A 147 -9.41 -9.67 -28.48
N ILE A 148 -8.70 -9.74 -27.35
CA ILE A 148 -7.65 -8.77 -26.99
C ILE A 148 -6.56 -8.71 -28.05
N LEU A 149 -6.01 -9.85 -28.47
CA LEU A 149 -4.92 -9.88 -29.44
C LEU A 149 -5.35 -9.37 -30.82
N SER A 150 -6.57 -9.72 -31.26
CA SER A 150 -7.16 -9.17 -32.48
C SER A 150 -7.38 -7.66 -32.39
N ASN A 151 -7.86 -7.17 -31.24
CA ASN A 151 -8.06 -5.73 -31.00
C ASN A 151 -6.73 -4.97 -30.93
N ALA A 152 -5.72 -5.53 -30.27
CA ALA A 152 -4.38 -4.96 -30.18
C ALA A 152 -3.74 -4.76 -31.55
N ASN A 153 -3.88 -5.75 -32.45
CA ASN A 153 -3.43 -5.64 -33.83
C ASN A 153 -4.23 -4.61 -34.62
N SER A 154 -5.56 -4.67 -34.53
CA SER A 154 -6.45 -3.82 -35.35
C SER A 154 -6.31 -2.34 -35.00
N ASN A 155 -5.99 -2.03 -33.74
CA ASN A 155 -5.84 -0.66 -33.24
C ASN A 155 -4.38 -0.26 -33.00
N ASN A 156 -3.40 -1.09 -33.41
CA ASN A 156 -1.97 -0.85 -33.20
C ASN A 156 -1.64 -0.43 -31.75
N LEU A 157 -2.17 -1.16 -30.76
CA LEU A 157 -2.06 -0.79 -29.34
C LEU A 157 -0.65 -0.92 -28.78
N VAL A 158 0.24 -1.62 -29.49
CA VAL A 158 1.67 -1.71 -29.21
C VAL A 158 2.41 -1.36 -30.48
N SER A 159 3.01 -0.16 -30.51
CA SER A 159 3.69 0.36 -31.70
C SER A 159 4.80 -0.59 -32.17
N GLY A 160 4.83 -0.84 -33.49
CA GLY A 160 5.85 -1.70 -34.10
C GLY A 160 5.69 -3.20 -33.79
N VAL A 161 4.60 -3.61 -33.12
CA VAL A 161 4.36 -5.00 -32.72
C VAL A 161 3.09 -5.55 -33.35
N LYS A 162 3.18 -6.76 -33.88
CA LYS A 162 2.04 -7.55 -34.35
C LYS A 162 1.98 -8.86 -33.57
N PHE A 163 0.81 -9.20 -33.06
CA PHE A 163 0.58 -10.48 -32.39
C PHE A 163 0.03 -11.51 -33.38
N THR A 164 0.59 -12.71 -33.39
CA THR A 164 -0.04 -13.90 -33.98
C THR A 164 -0.34 -14.87 -32.86
N TYR A 165 -1.43 -15.62 -32.96
CA TYR A 165 -1.77 -16.57 -31.90
C TYR A 165 -2.33 -17.88 -32.42
N THR A 166 -2.09 -18.94 -31.65
CA THR A 166 -2.66 -20.28 -31.88
C THR A 166 -3.10 -20.86 -30.55
N THR A 167 -4.09 -21.75 -30.56
CA THR A 167 -4.54 -22.48 -29.37
C THR A 167 -4.08 -23.93 -29.37
N THR A 168 -3.77 -24.48 -28.20
CA THR A 168 -3.42 -25.89 -28.03
C THR A 168 -4.06 -26.53 -26.81
N THR A 169 -4.42 -27.81 -26.93
CA THR A 169 -4.91 -28.61 -25.81
C THR A 169 -3.79 -29.35 -25.07
N LYS A 170 -2.56 -29.32 -25.57
CA LYS A 170 -1.37 -29.95 -24.98
C LYS A 170 -0.17 -29.00 -24.94
N ILE A 171 0.65 -29.12 -23.90
CA ILE A 171 1.90 -28.37 -23.74
C ILE A 171 3.07 -29.35 -23.66
N THR A 172 3.94 -29.30 -24.66
CA THR A 172 5.19 -30.08 -24.77
C THR A 172 6.32 -29.18 -25.29
N SER A 173 7.58 -29.60 -25.13
CA SER A 173 8.72 -28.82 -25.62
C SER A 173 8.68 -28.60 -27.14
N SER A 174 8.22 -29.59 -27.90
CA SER A 174 8.07 -29.48 -29.36
C SER A 174 7.06 -28.41 -29.76
N ILE A 175 5.92 -28.34 -29.07
CA ILE A 175 4.92 -27.31 -29.33
C ILE A 175 5.45 -25.92 -28.95
N LEU A 176 6.08 -25.78 -27.77
CA LEU A 176 6.56 -24.49 -27.28
C LEU A 176 7.67 -23.87 -28.13
N SER A 177 8.51 -24.69 -28.79
CA SER A 177 9.66 -24.21 -29.57
C SER A 177 9.32 -23.24 -30.72
N GLY A 178 8.07 -23.18 -31.16
CA GLY A 178 7.62 -22.30 -32.24
C GLY A 178 7.04 -20.95 -31.80
N TYR A 179 7.05 -20.65 -30.49
CA TYR A 179 6.35 -19.50 -29.92
C TYR A 179 7.23 -18.67 -29.00
N ASP A 180 6.90 -17.39 -28.86
CA ASP A 180 7.62 -16.43 -28.01
C ASP A 180 7.00 -16.33 -26.63
N VAL A 181 5.67 -16.47 -26.53
CA VAL A 181 4.92 -16.37 -25.26
C VAL A 181 3.91 -17.49 -25.12
N LEU A 182 3.90 -18.14 -23.95
CA LEU A 182 2.82 -19.03 -23.51
C LEU A 182 1.85 -18.26 -22.61
N ILE A 183 0.55 -18.31 -22.93
CA ILE A 183 -0.52 -17.83 -22.06
C ILE A 183 -1.30 -19.01 -21.49
N MET A 184 -1.28 -19.12 -20.16
CA MET A 184 -2.13 -20.02 -19.39
C MET A 184 -3.34 -19.25 -18.85
N PRO A 185 -4.55 -19.45 -19.40
CA PRO A 185 -5.72 -18.67 -19.04
C PRO A 185 -6.30 -19.07 -17.68
N GLY A 186 -7.29 -18.30 -17.22
CA GLY A 186 -8.16 -18.71 -16.12
C GLY A 186 -8.91 -20.01 -16.40
N GLY A 187 -9.41 -20.64 -15.34
CA GLY A 187 -9.92 -22.01 -15.42
C GLY A 187 -10.37 -22.56 -14.08
N SER A 188 -10.49 -23.89 -13.98
CA SER A 188 -10.97 -24.58 -12.77
C SER A 188 -10.04 -24.47 -11.56
N GLY A 189 -8.78 -24.04 -11.75
CA GLY A 189 -7.82 -23.75 -10.67
C GLY A 189 -6.40 -24.23 -10.99
N GLY A 190 -5.37 -23.58 -10.41
CA GLY A 190 -3.97 -23.87 -10.70
C GLY A 190 -3.55 -25.31 -10.40
N TYR A 191 -4.06 -25.87 -9.30
CA TYR A 191 -3.84 -27.28 -8.93
C TYR A 191 -4.18 -28.26 -10.05
N TYR A 192 -5.24 -28.02 -10.83
CA TYR A 192 -5.63 -28.90 -11.92
C TYR A 192 -4.69 -28.79 -13.12
N TYR A 193 -4.14 -27.60 -13.40
CA TYR A 193 -3.07 -27.46 -14.40
C TYR A 193 -1.80 -28.18 -13.99
N LEU A 194 -1.41 -28.11 -12.71
CA LEU A 194 -0.23 -28.80 -12.19
C LEU A 194 -0.31 -30.32 -12.38
N ASN A 195 -1.52 -30.88 -12.32
CA ASN A 195 -1.77 -32.33 -12.37
C ASN A 195 -2.36 -32.80 -13.71
N SER A 196 -2.40 -31.94 -14.74
CA SER A 196 -2.90 -32.31 -16.05
C SER A 196 -1.88 -33.15 -16.81
N GLY A 197 -2.25 -34.35 -17.24
CA GLY A 197 -1.42 -35.19 -18.13
C GLY A 197 -1.20 -34.58 -19.53
N SER A 198 -1.88 -33.47 -19.85
CA SER A 198 -1.71 -32.75 -21.11
C SER A 198 -0.71 -31.58 -21.00
N ILE A 199 -0.17 -31.30 -19.81
CA ILE A 199 0.74 -30.18 -19.57
C ILE A 199 2.09 -30.67 -19.05
N SER A 200 3.16 -30.47 -19.81
CA SER A 200 4.52 -30.75 -19.36
C SER A 200 5.10 -29.57 -18.57
N ALA A 201 5.15 -29.70 -17.24
CA ALA A 201 5.76 -28.68 -16.36
C ALA A 201 7.24 -28.43 -16.67
N SER A 202 8.00 -29.48 -16.98
CA SER A 202 9.42 -29.36 -17.34
C SER A 202 9.61 -28.62 -18.66
N ALA A 203 8.72 -28.82 -19.64
CA ALA A 203 8.73 -28.06 -20.89
C ALA A 203 8.48 -26.57 -20.66
N ILE A 204 7.50 -26.21 -19.82
CA ILE A 204 7.21 -24.81 -19.48
C ILE A 204 8.42 -24.17 -18.79
N LYS A 205 8.98 -24.83 -17.76
CA LYS A 205 10.17 -24.33 -17.06
C LYS A 205 11.33 -24.11 -18.01
N SER A 206 11.60 -25.07 -18.88
CA SER A 206 12.70 -24.99 -19.85
C SER A 206 12.47 -23.88 -20.87
N PHE A 207 11.23 -23.73 -21.35
CA PHE A 207 10.86 -22.67 -22.28
C PHE A 207 11.11 -21.27 -21.69
N VAL A 208 10.62 -21.03 -20.47
CA VAL A 208 10.83 -19.73 -19.80
C VAL A 208 12.30 -19.54 -19.43
N ALA A 209 12.97 -20.56 -18.91
CA ALA A 209 14.40 -20.46 -18.57
C ALA A 209 15.29 -20.02 -19.74
N ASN A 210 14.90 -20.36 -20.99
CA ASN A 210 15.63 -20.05 -22.22
C ASN A 210 15.05 -18.83 -22.98
N GLY A 211 14.45 -17.86 -22.27
CA GLY A 211 14.01 -16.59 -22.85
C GLY A 211 12.54 -16.54 -23.28
N GLY A 212 11.79 -17.64 -23.17
CA GLY A 212 10.36 -17.65 -23.47
C GLY A 212 9.55 -16.83 -22.46
N GLY A 213 8.51 -16.15 -22.92
CA GLY A 213 7.59 -15.40 -22.08
C GLY A 213 6.46 -16.25 -21.50
N TYR A 214 6.03 -15.94 -20.27
CA TYR A 214 4.87 -16.59 -19.65
C TYR A 214 3.85 -15.57 -19.13
N ILE A 215 2.58 -15.75 -19.50
CA ILE A 215 1.45 -15.04 -18.89
C ILE A 215 0.55 -16.04 -18.18
N GLY A 216 0.36 -15.87 -16.87
CA GLY A 216 -0.56 -16.68 -16.08
C GLY A 216 -1.72 -15.83 -15.58
N ILE A 217 -2.96 -16.19 -15.95
CA ILE A 217 -4.17 -15.48 -15.50
C ILE A 217 -4.99 -16.38 -14.58
N CYS A 218 -5.35 -15.90 -13.39
CA CYS A 218 -6.16 -16.62 -12.41
C CYS A 218 -5.59 -18.03 -12.11
N ALA A 219 -6.20 -19.11 -12.63
CA ALA A 219 -5.68 -20.47 -12.52
C ALA A 219 -4.24 -20.61 -13.05
N GLY A 220 -3.91 -19.91 -14.16
CA GLY A 220 -2.55 -19.87 -14.69
C GLY A 220 -1.55 -19.14 -13.78
N ALA A 221 -2.00 -18.14 -13.01
CA ALA A 221 -1.17 -17.48 -12.00
C ALA A 221 -0.88 -18.41 -10.82
N TYR A 222 -1.91 -19.07 -10.27
CA TYR A 222 -1.73 -20.06 -9.20
C TYR A 222 -0.82 -21.23 -9.59
N ALA A 223 -0.84 -21.66 -10.86
CA ALA A 223 0.05 -22.71 -11.34
C ALA A 223 1.52 -22.25 -11.45
N ALA A 224 1.78 -20.95 -11.62
CA ALA A 224 3.10 -20.43 -11.95
C ALA A 224 3.92 -19.93 -10.74
N VAL A 225 3.25 -19.47 -9.69
CA VAL A 225 3.90 -18.99 -8.44
C VAL A 225 4.83 -20.02 -7.83
N ALA A 226 5.75 -19.57 -6.98
CA ALA A 226 6.59 -20.43 -6.17
C ALA A 226 5.74 -21.33 -5.26
N SER A 227 4.83 -20.72 -4.50
CA SER A 227 3.88 -21.46 -3.67
C SER A 227 2.55 -20.74 -3.49
N VAL A 228 1.52 -21.54 -3.20
CA VAL A 228 0.20 -21.09 -2.75
C VAL A 228 0.09 -21.42 -1.26
N ASP A 229 -0.05 -20.38 -0.44
CA ASP A 229 0.02 -20.44 1.02
C ASP A 229 -0.89 -21.55 1.59
N GLY A 230 -0.26 -22.53 2.26
CA GLY A 230 -0.96 -23.62 2.93
C GLY A 230 -1.72 -24.57 1.99
N LYS A 231 -1.43 -24.56 0.69
CA LYS A 231 -2.11 -25.40 -0.31
C LYS A 231 -1.16 -26.29 -1.11
N TYR A 232 -0.31 -25.71 -1.96
CA TYR A 232 0.60 -26.46 -2.84
C TYR A 232 1.69 -25.56 -3.41
N ASN A 233 2.78 -26.16 -3.89
CA ASN A 233 3.79 -25.46 -4.68
C ASN A 233 3.36 -25.37 -6.13
N GLY A 234 3.57 -24.22 -6.77
CA GLY A 234 3.37 -24.10 -8.22
C GLY A 234 4.55 -24.67 -8.99
N TRP A 235 4.59 -24.42 -10.29
CA TRP A 235 5.76 -24.72 -11.12
C TRP A 235 6.97 -23.89 -10.68
N GLY A 236 6.78 -22.74 -10.03
CA GLY A 236 7.91 -21.89 -9.59
C GLY A 236 8.64 -21.22 -10.76
N ILE A 237 7.91 -20.90 -11.83
CA ILE A 237 8.39 -20.07 -12.96
C ILE A 237 8.22 -18.57 -12.69
N ALA A 238 7.61 -18.22 -11.56
CA ALA A 238 7.76 -16.93 -10.88
C ALA A 238 8.31 -17.23 -9.47
N PRO A 239 9.63 -17.49 -9.35
CA PRO A 239 10.24 -18.03 -8.12
C PRO A 239 10.17 -17.06 -6.93
N ASN A 240 9.97 -15.77 -7.17
CA ASN A 240 9.90 -14.74 -6.13
C ASN A 240 8.47 -14.32 -5.80
N VAL A 241 7.46 -15.03 -6.32
CA VAL A 241 6.05 -14.68 -6.16
C VAL A 241 5.31 -15.81 -5.46
N ASN A 242 4.62 -15.49 -4.37
CA ASN A 242 3.74 -16.40 -3.66
C ASN A 242 2.30 -15.91 -3.73
N ALA A 243 1.34 -16.83 -3.62
CA ALA A 243 -0.08 -16.53 -3.72
C ALA A 243 -0.87 -16.94 -2.47
N LYS A 244 -1.90 -16.15 -2.19
CA LYS A 244 -2.99 -16.47 -1.26
C LYS A 244 -4.25 -16.76 -2.05
N VAL A 245 -5.03 -17.72 -1.56
CA VAL A 245 -6.32 -18.09 -2.14
C VAL A 245 -7.34 -16.99 -1.86
N VAL A 246 -8.00 -16.52 -2.91
CA VAL A 246 -9.10 -15.55 -2.83
C VAL A 246 -10.42 -16.26 -3.10
N SER A 247 -11.41 -15.99 -2.25
CA SER A 247 -12.80 -16.42 -2.43
C SER A 247 -13.69 -15.21 -2.71
N TYR A 248 -13.62 -14.72 -3.94
CA TYR A 248 -14.41 -13.56 -4.38
C TYR A 248 -14.68 -13.64 -5.88
N VAL A 249 -15.94 -13.38 -6.27
CA VAL A 249 -16.37 -13.25 -7.66
C VAL A 249 -17.06 -11.89 -7.82
N GLY A 250 -16.62 -11.10 -8.79
CA GLY A 250 -17.21 -9.80 -9.10
C GLY A 250 -16.20 -8.77 -9.59
N ASN A 251 -16.68 -7.55 -9.79
CA ASN A 251 -15.85 -6.42 -10.20
C ASN A 251 -15.13 -5.79 -9.01
N LEU A 252 -13.83 -5.54 -9.17
CA LEU A 252 -13.01 -4.92 -8.13
C LEU A 252 -12.10 -3.82 -8.68
N ALA A 253 -11.79 -2.90 -7.77
CA ALA A 253 -10.88 -1.80 -8.06
C ALA A 253 -9.42 -2.30 -7.99
N MET A 254 -8.67 -2.10 -9.06
CA MET A 254 -7.25 -2.40 -9.16
C MET A 254 -6.47 -1.10 -9.38
N GLN A 255 -5.44 -0.86 -8.58
CA GLN A 255 -4.61 0.35 -8.61
C GLN A 255 -3.21 0.03 -9.16
N PHE A 256 -2.76 0.79 -10.17
CA PHE A 256 -1.40 0.67 -10.69
C PHE A 256 -0.37 1.18 -9.68
N THR A 257 0.78 0.51 -9.59
CA THR A 257 1.96 1.01 -8.88
C THR A 257 2.78 1.93 -9.80
N SER A 258 3.83 2.55 -9.27
CA SER A 258 4.78 3.30 -10.11
C SER A 258 5.45 2.42 -11.15
N ALA A 259 5.83 1.19 -10.80
CA ALA A 259 6.40 0.22 -11.73
C ALA A 259 5.40 -0.20 -12.82
N GLY A 260 4.13 -0.40 -12.46
CA GLY A 260 3.07 -0.64 -13.43
C GLY A 260 2.81 0.55 -14.34
N THR A 261 2.84 1.76 -13.79
CA THR A 261 2.67 3.00 -14.56
C THR A 261 3.79 3.15 -15.59
N GLN A 262 5.04 2.91 -15.20
CA GLN A 262 6.20 2.96 -16.08
C GLN A 262 6.10 1.94 -17.23
N LEU A 263 5.70 0.70 -16.91
CA LEU A 263 5.62 -0.36 -17.92
C LEU A 263 4.41 -0.18 -18.86
N LEU A 264 3.27 0.23 -18.31
CA LEU A 264 1.99 0.21 -19.03
C LEU A 264 1.60 1.57 -19.59
N GLY A 265 2.23 2.65 -19.15
CA GLY A 265 1.85 4.02 -19.48
C GLY A 265 0.47 4.40 -18.92
N ARG A 266 0.06 3.77 -17.81
CA ARG A 266 -1.28 3.97 -17.21
C ARG A 266 -1.19 4.05 -15.70
N SER A 267 -1.77 5.11 -15.13
CA SER A 267 -1.81 5.37 -13.69
C SER A 267 -3.25 5.31 -13.15
N GLY A 268 -3.40 5.41 -11.83
CA GLY A 268 -4.70 5.43 -11.16
C GLY A 268 -5.34 4.05 -10.96
N THR A 269 -6.65 4.06 -10.70
CA THR A 269 -7.45 2.86 -10.43
C THR A 269 -8.35 2.53 -11.62
N ILE A 270 -8.44 1.25 -11.98
CA ILE A 270 -9.42 0.71 -12.94
C ILE A 270 -10.30 -0.36 -12.31
N THR A 271 -11.46 -0.62 -12.90
CA THR A 271 -12.35 -1.71 -12.47
C THR A 271 -12.07 -2.95 -13.31
N VAL A 272 -11.76 -4.07 -12.68
CA VAL A 272 -11.45 -5.34 -13.38
C VAL A 272 -12.35 -6.46 -12.88
N ASN A 273 -12.60 -7.45 -13.74
CA ASN A 273 -13.39 -8.63 -13.39
C ASN A 273 -12.52 -9.62 -12.61
N HIS A 274 -13.03 -10.22 -11.54
CA HIS A 274 -12.30 -11.20 -10.75
C HIS A 274 -13.15 -12.44 -10.46
N TYR A 275 -12.51 -13.62 -10.58
CA TYR A 275 -13.15 -14.91 -10.38
C TYR A 275 -12.24 -15.86 -9.58
N ASN A 276 -12.17 -15.65 -8.26
CA ASN A 276 -11.31 -16.41 -7.34
C ASN A 276 -9.80 -16.39 -7.71
N GLY A 277 -9.37 -15.33 -8.40
CA GLY A 277 -7.99 -15.07 -8.81
C GLY A 277 -7.01 -15.01 -7.64
N ALA A 278 -5.70 -15.10 -7.92
CA ALA A 278 -4.68 -15.08 -6.88
C ALA A 278 -4.49 -13.69 -6.27
N ALA A 279 -4.32 -13.61 -4.95
CA ALA A 279 -3.72 -12.45 -4.30
C ALA A 279 -2.24 -12.73 -4.06
N MET A 280 -1.36 -11.94 -4.68
CA MET A 280 0.07 -12.26 -4.74
C MET A 280 0.92 -11.33 -3.87
N TYR A 281 2.09 -11.81 -3.46
CA TYR A 281 3.12 -11.02 -2.78
C TYR A 281 4.51 -11.49 -3.20
N THR A 282 5.47 -10.57 -3.18
CA THR A 282 6.84 -10.82 -3.64
C THR A 282 7.79 -11.04 -2.47
N THR A 283 8.74 -11.95 -2.61
CA THR A 283 9.81 -12.22 -1.62
C THR A 283 11.16 -11.61 -2.00
N SER A 284 11.26 -11.00 -3.19
CA SER A 284 12.46 -10.35 -3.70
C SER A 284 12.10 -9.06 -4.41
N SER A 285 13.04 -8.12 -4.47
CA SER A 285 12.91 -6.86 -5.22
C SER A 285 13.05 -7.03 -6.73
N THR A 286 13.48 -8.22 -7.19
CA THR A 286 13.59 -8.59 -8.62
C THR A 286 12.21 -8.76 -9.26
N ALA A 287 11.25 -9.35 -8.54
CA ALA A 287 9.85 -9.33 -8.92
C ALA A 287 9.25 -7.93 -8.67
N LYS A 288 8.50 -7.41 -9.65
CA LYS A 288 7.86 -6.10 -9.55
C LYS A 288 6.34 -6.23 -9.50
N ILE A 289 5.75 -5.67 -8.46
CA ILE A 289 4.30 -5.50 -8.35
C ILE A 289 3.89 -4.37 -9.30
N LEU A 290 3.09 -4.67 -10.31
CA LEU A 290 2.63 -3.71 -11.33
C LEU A 290 1.26 -3.13 -10.97
N ALA A 291 0.40 -3.90 -10.30
CA ALA A 291 -0.88 -3.43 -9.81
C ALA A 291 -1.31 -4.17 -8.54
N THR A 292 -2.15 -3.53 -7.72
CA THR A 292 -2.64 -4.07 -6.45
C THR A 292 -4.17 -4.02 -6.36
N TYR A 293 -4.76 -4.90 -5.55
CA TYR A 293 -6.17 -4.79 -5.18
C TYR A 293 -6.39 -3.53 -4.34
N ALA A 294 -7.18 -2.58 -4.83
CA ALA A 294 -7.37 -1.27 -4.21
C ALA A 294 -8.48 -1.27 -3.13
N ASP A 295 -9.41 -2.21 -3.22
CA ASP A 295 -10.52 -2.38 -2.27
C ASP A 295 -10.35 -3.64 -1.41
N SER A 296 -11.21 -3.77 -0.40
CA SER A 296 -11.17 -4.88 0.55
C SER A 296 -12.07 -6.06 0.17
N LYS A 297 -12.67 -6.10 -1.04
CA LYS A 297 -13.66 -7.13 -1.41
C LYS A 297 -13.06 -8.53 -1.48
N THR A 298 -11.79 -8.63 -1.83
CA THR A 298 -11.04 -9.90 -1.82
C THR A 298 -10.56 -10.31 -0.43
N GLY A 299 -10.59 -9.39 0.54
CA GLY A 299 -9.87 -9.54 1.82
C GLY A 299 -8.36 -9.27 1.73
N TYR A 300 -7.84 -8.95 0.55
CA TYR A 300 -6.40 -8.78 0.28
C TYR A 300 -6.07 -7.41 -0.32
N LYS A 301 -6.69 -6.34 0.21
CA LYS A 301 -6.35 -4.96 -0.18
C LYS A 301 -4.84 -4.72 -0.04
N GLY A 302 -4.21 -4.18 -1.08
CA GLY A 302 -2.77 -3.90 -1.15
C GLY A 302 -1.90 -5.09 -1.57
N TYR A 303 -2.45 -6.30 -1.67
CA TYR A 303 -1.74 -7.40 -2.33
C TYR A 303 -1.70 -7.18 -3.83
N ALA A 304 -0.70 -7.78 -4.47
CA ALA A 304 -0.53 -7.67 -5.89
C ALA A 304 -1.64 -8.42 -6.64
N ASP A 305 -2.23 -7.72 -7.60
CA ASP A 305 -3.08 -8.30 -8.64
C ASP A 305 -2.23 -8.66 -9.86
N ILE A 306 -1.30 -7.78 -10.26
CA ILE A 306 -0.38 -8.00 -11.39
C ILE A 306 1.05 -7.96 -10.86
N VAL A 307 1.82 -9.01 -11.15
CA VAL A 307 3.25 -9.12 -10.80
C VAL A 307 4.04 -9.57 -12.01
N SER A 308 5.23 -8.98 -12.19
CA SER A 308 6.25 -9.45 -13.12
C SER A 308 7.41 -10.07 -12.35
N ASP A 309 8.02 -11.12 -12.91
CA ASP A 309 9.19 -11.81 -12.36
C ASP A 309 10.05 -12.39 -13.49
N TYR A 310 11.20 -12.94 -13.13
CA TYR A 310 12.15 -13.57 -14.06
C TYR A 310 12.40 -15.03 -13.67
N TYR A 311 12.61 -15.87 -14.67
CA TYR A 311 13.06 -17.26 -14.47
C TYR A 311 14.03 -17.65 -15.59
N GLY A 312 15.30 -17.82 -15.23
CA GLY A 312 16.38 -17.89 -16.22
C GLY A 312 16.45 -16.60 -17.02
N GLU A 313 16.50 -16.71 -18.35
CA GLU A 313 16.52 -15.57 -19.27
C GLU A 313 15.12 -15.04 -19.61
N GLY A 314 14.06 -15.80 -19.31
CA GLY A 314 12.69 -15.43 -19.65
C GLY A 314 11.97 -14.63 -18.58
N ARG A 315 10.80 -14.12 -18.99
CA ARG A 315 9.97 -13.20 -18.22
C ARG A 315 8.61 -13.79 -17.96
N SER A 316 8.11 -13.66 -16.74
CA SER A 316 6.76 -14.09 -16.36
C SER A 316 5.93 -12.92 -15.85
N VAL A 317 4.67 -12.87 -16.23
CA VAL A 317 3.66 -11.96 -15.68
C VAL A 317 2.49 -12.77 -15.18
N LEU A 318 2.13 -12.55 -13.92
CA LEU A 318 1.02 -13.21 -13.26
C LEU A 318 -0.08 -12.20 -12.95
N LEU A 319 -1.33 -12.57 -13.23
CA LEU A 319 -2.52 -11.77 -13.01
C LEU A 319 -3.52 -12.53 -12.14
N GLY A 320 -3.97 -11.90 -11.06
CA GLY A 320 -5.07 -12.39 -10.25
C GLY A 320 -6.40 -12.20 -10.97
N SER A 321 -6.67 -10.97 -11.41
CA SER A 321 -7.91 -10.60 -12.11
C SER A 321 -7.88 -10.88 -13.61
N HIS A 322 -9.04 -10.77 -14.24
CA HIS A 322 -9.29 -11.05 -15.65
C HIS A 322 -9.40 -9.76 -16.47
N LEU A 323 -8.28 -9.35 -17.08
CA LEU A 323 -8.26 -8.24 -18.05
C LEU A 323 -8.89 -8.63 -19.40
N GLU A 324 -9.00 -9.94 -19.67
CA GLU A 324 -9.56 -10.53 -20.88
C GLU A 324 -11.09 -10.69 -20.84
N LEU A 325 -11.71 -10.49 -19.67
CA LEU A 325 -13.16 -10.51 -19.50
C LEU A 325 -13.70 -9.09 -19.32
N SER A 326 -15.00 -8.89 -19.52
CA SER A 326 -15.61 -7.55 -19.42
C SER A 326 -15.59 -7.02 -17.97
N PRO A 327 -15.14 -5.76 -17.74
CA PRO A 327 -14.60 -4.81 -18.73
C PRO A 327 -13.18 -5.19 -19.20
N GLN A 328 -12.98 -5.23 -20.53
CA GLN A 328 -11.71 -5.65 -21.14
C GLN A 328 -10.68 -4.51 -21.23
N TYR A 329 -9.40 -4.86 -21.11
CA TYR A 329 -8.28 -3.91 -21.23
C TYR A 329 -7.20 -4.40 -22.22
N PRO A 330 -7.48 -4.32 -23.54
CA PRO A 330 -6.57 -4.83 -24.55
C PRO A 330 -5.23 -4.09 -24.59
N ASP A 331 -5.20 -2.80 -24.25
CA ASP A 331 -3.98 -1.97 -24.18
C ASP A 331 -3.02 -2.49 -23.09
N ILE A 332 -3.55 -2.84 -21.93
CA ILE A 332 -2.75 -3.31 -20.79
C ILE A 332 -2.20 -4.70 -21.08
N LEU A 333 -3.08 -5.64 -21.45
CA LEU A 333 -2.67 -7.03 -21.59
C LEU A 333 -1.73 -7.21 -22.80
N ALA A 334 -1.92 -6.47 -23.89
CA ALA A 334 -0.99 -6.49 -25.02
C ALA A 334 0.42 -6.01 -24.64
N LYS A 335 0.53 -4.94 -23.84
CA LYS A 335 1.83 -4.44 -23.33
C LYS A 335 2.50 -5.44 -22.38
N LEU A 336 1.74 -6.12 -21.52
CA LEU A 336 2.28 -7.20 -20.68
C LEU A 336 2.80 -8.37 -21.51
N ILE A 337 2.09 -8.77 -22.57
CA ILE A 337 2.52 -9.83 -23.49
C ILE A 337 3.79 -9.40 -24.23
N ALA A 338 3.85 -8.16 -24.74
CA ALA A 338 5.04 -7.63 -25.41
C ALA A 338 6.26 -7.59 -24.49
N TRP A 339 6.07 -7.15 -23.24
CA TRP A 339 7.14 -7.15 -22.24
C TRP A 339 7.63 -8.57 -21.91
N ALA A 340 6.70 -9.53 -21.76
CA ALA A 340 7.03 -10.93 -21.51
C ALA A 340 7.76 -11.61 -22.68
N ALA A 341 7.49 -11.17 -23.92
CA ALA A 341 8.18 -11.62 -25.13
C ALA A 341 9.59 -11.03 -25.31
N ASP A 342 10.05 -10.21 -24.36
CA ASP A 342 11.25 -9.38 -24.48
C ASP A 342 11.29 -8.50 -25.74
N VAL A 343 10.11 -8.02 -26.15
CA VAL A 343 10.03 -6.98 -27.18
C VAL A 343 9.97 -5.65 -26.46
N CYS A 344 10.99 -4.81 -26.67
CA CYS A 344 10.98 -3.43 -26.19
C CYS A 344 9.74 -2.73 -26.74
N THR A 345 8.69 -2.64 -25.92
CA THR A 345 7.69 -1.60 -26.10
C THR A 345 8.48 -0.32 -25.88
N GLU A 346 8.65 0.52 -26.90
CA GLU A 346 9.18 1.87 -26.67
C GLU A 346 8.38 2.45 -25.51
N SER A 347 9.03 2.53 -24.34
CA SER A 347 8.56 3.34 -23.25
C SER A 347 8.43 4.70 -23.90
N SER A 348 7.21 5.23 -24.01
CA SER A 348 6.99 6.55 -24.57
C SER A 348 7.98 7.47 -23.88
N THR A 349 9.06 7.83 -24.56
CA THR A 349 10.08 8.70 -24.00
C THR A 349 9.40 10.05 -23.93
N THR A 350 8.86 10.39 -22.77
CA THR A 350 8.25 11.70 -22.57
C THR A 350 9.34 12.73 -22.87
N THR A 351 9.17 13.46 -23.97
CA THR A 351 10.05 14.58 -24.30
C THR A 351 9.37 15.88 -23.93
N VAL A 352 10.12 16.81 -23.33
CA VAL A 352 9.64 18.13 -22.93
C VAL A 352 10.45 19.22 -23.61
N SER A 353 9.82 20.34 -23.92
CA SER A 353 10.51 21.52 -24.47
C SER A 353 11.13 22.37 -23.37
N VAL A 354 12.16 23.16 -23.70
CA VAL A 354 12.78 24.13 -22.78
C VAL A 354 11.74 25.09 -22.20
N SER A 355 10.74 25.51 -22.97
CA SER A 355 9.69 26.42 -22.49
C SER A 355 8.79 25.78 -21.42
N GLN A 356 8.48 24.48 -21.56
CA GLN A 356 7.74 23.72 -20.55
C GLN A 356 8.56 23.56 -19.27
N VAL A 357 9.85 23.26 -19.39
CA VAL A 357 10.78 23.20 -18.24
C VAL A 357 10.91 24.57 -17.57
N ALA A 358 11.00 25.65 -18.35
CA ALA A 358 11.09 27.01 -17.82
C ALA A 358 9.82 27.47 -17.09
N SER A 359 8.64 27.04 -17.58
CA SER A 359 7.37 27.29 -16.91
C SER A 359 7.26 26.54 -15.59
N ALA A 360 7.66 25.26 -15.58
CA ALA A 360 7.78 24.45 -14.37
C ALA A 360 8.79 25.05 -13.38
N ALA A 361 9.91 25.59 -13.87
CA ALA A 361 10.93 26.27 -13.06
C ALA A 361 10.38 27.52 -12.38
N SER A 362 9.51 28.29 -13.05
CA SER A 362 8.78 29.40 -12.42
C SER A 362 7.91 28.92 -11.26
N SER A 363 7.13 27.84 -11.45
CA SER A 363 6.30 27.27 -10.39
C SER A 363 7.11 26.73 -9.22
N VAL A 364 8.20 26.02 -9.48
CA VAL A 364 9.08 25.46 -8.44
C VAL A 364 9.82 26.56 -7.70
N LYS A 365 10.31 27.61 -8.39
CA LYS A 365 10.89 28.79 -7.75
C LYS A 365 9.88 29.45 -6.80
N SER A 366 8.68 29.78 -7.28
CA SER A 366 7.65 30.41 -6.45
C SER A 366 7.28 29.52 -5.27
N PHE A 367 7.17 28.20 -5.49
CA PHE A 367 6.93 27.25 -4.42
C PHE A 367 8.05 27.31 -3.37
N ILE A 368 9.32 27.29 -3.77
CA ILE A 368 10.46 27.35 -2.83
C ILE A 368 10.48 28.70 -2.10
N GLU A 369 10.21 29.81 -2.77
CA GLU A 369 10.18 31.14 -2.13
C GLU A 369 9.03 31.26 -1.11
N SER A 370 7.86 30.69 -1.42
CA SER A 370 6.70 30.70 -0.53
C SER A 370 6.79 29.68 0.60
N ASN A 371 7.40 28.51 0.36
CA ASN A 371 7.35 27.36 1.26
C ASN A 371 8.70 27.01 1.89
N GLN A 372 9.80 27.65 1.47
CA GLN A 372 11.17 27.41 1.94
C GLN A 372 11.63 25.94 1.82
N ARG A 373 11.01 25.16 0.93
CA ARG A 373 11.33 23.76 0.65
C ARG A 373 11.06 23.40 -0.81
N LEU A 374 11.64 22.28 -1.27
CA LEU A 374 11.28 21.71 -2.57
C LEU A 374 9.86 21.12 -2.57
N PRO A 375 9.15 21.18 -3.72
CA PRO A 375 7.96 20.37 -3.92
C PRO A 375 8.33 18.88 -4.11
N ASN A 376 7.41 17.96 -3.88
CA ASN A 376 7.67 16.51 -4.04
C ASN A 376 7.88 16.12 -5.52
N TYR A 377 7.17 16.81 -6.41
CA TYR A 377 7.24 16.67 -7.86
C TYR A 377 6.79 17.99 -8.50
N VAL A 378 7.03 18.14 -9.80
CA VAL A 378 6.44 19.18 -10.64
C VAL A 378 5.72 18.54 -11.81
N THR A 379 4.58 19.10 -12.21
CA THR A 379 3.83 18.59 -13.36
C THR A 379 4.34 19.24 -14.64
N ILE A 380 4.78 18.44 -15.61
CA ILE A 380 5.20 18.91 -16.94
C ILE A 380 4.42 18.08 -17.98
N SER A 381 3.74 18.76 -18.92
CA SER A 381 2.91 18.10 -19.94
C SER A 381 1.84 17.14 -19.39
N GLY A 382 1.35 17.38 -18.18
CA GLY A 382 0.36 16.51 -17.51
C GLY A 382 0.95 15.33 -16.75
N GLU A 383 2.27 15.14 -16.77
CA GLU A 383 2.97 14.06 -16.07
C GLU A 383 3.71 14.59 -14.84
N GLN A 384 3.78 13.77 -13.78
CA GLN A 384 4.53 14.10 -12.57
C GLN A 384 6.01 13.79 -12.77
N VAL A 385 6.85 14.82 -12.62
CA VAL A 385 8.32 14.73 -12.69
C VAL A 385 8.89 14.94 -11.29
N THR A 386 9.68 13.99 -10.80
CA THR A 386 10.34 14.09 -9.48
C THR A 386 11.41 15.19 -9.47
N MET A 387 11.85 15.64 -8.30
CA MET A 387 12.85 16.72 -8.22
C MET A 387 14.23 16.36 -8.78
N SER A 388 14.60 15.08 -8.76
CA SER A 388 15.87 14.59 -9.30
C SER A 388 15.84 14.54 -10.83
N GLU A 389 14.73 14.07 -11.40
CA GLU A 389 14.46 14.15 -12.84
C GLU A 389 14.35 15.62 -13.27
N PHE A 390 13.73 16.46 -12.44
CA PHE A 390 13.60 17.89 -12.72
C PHE A 390 14.95 18.60 -12.70
N LEU A 391 15.88 18.26 -11.79
CA LEU A 391 17.25 18.79 -11.82
C LEU A 391 17.97 18.47 -13.13
N TYR A 392 17.76 17.27 -13.68
CA TYR A 392 18.28 16.90 -14.99
C TYR A 392 17.66 17.77 -16.11
N LEU A 393 16.34 17.98 -16.08
CA LEU A 393 15.66 18.85 -17.05
C LEU A 393 16.12 20.31 -16.95
N LEU A 394 16.27 20.83 -15.73
CA LEU A 394 16.73 22.20 -15.44
C LEU A 394 18.14 22.45 -15.99
N THR A 395 19.07 21.52 -15.76
CA THR A 395 20.46 21.64 -16.23
C THR A 395 20.56 21.46 -17.75
N THR A 396 19.83 20.49 -18.32
CA THR A 396 19.75 20.30 -19.78
C THR A 396 19.16 21.54 -20.47
N GLY A 397 18.04 22.05 -19.95
CA GLY A 397 17.40 23.27 -20.46
C GLY A 397 18.34 24.48 -20.40
N THR A 398 19.08 24.64 -19.31
CA THR A 398 20.06 25.74 -19.18
C THR A 398 21.14 25.67 -20.26
N ILE A 399 21.67 24.49 -20.57
CA ILE A 399 22.69 24.29 -21.61
C ILE A 399 22.12 24.48 -23.02
N GLN A 400 20.90 24.01 -23.27
CA GLN A 400 20.22 24.23 -24.55
C GLN A 400 19.96 25.71 -24.80
N VAL A 401 19.49 26.47 -23.80
CA VAL A 401 19.32 27.93 -23.94
C VAL A 401 20.64 28.60 -24.26
N ASN A 402 21.76 28.19 -23.64
CA ASN A 402 23.06 28.79 -23.93
C ASN A 402 23.56 28.52 -25.36
N SER A 403 23.29 27.33 -25.89
CA SER A 403 23.68 26.92 -27.25
C SER A 403 22.68 27.34 -28.33
N GLY A 404 21.49 27.82 -27.95
CA GLY A 404 20.39 28.11 -28.88
C GLY A 404 19.66 26.86 -29.38
N SER A 405 19.88 25.70 -28.77
CA SER A 405 19.21 24.45 -29.15
C SER A 405 17.74 24.45 -28.74
N THR A 406 16.87 24.01 -29.65
CA THR A 406 15.43 23.82 -29.42
C THR A 406 15.04 22.34 -29.37
N THR A 407 16.02 21.44 -29.26
CA THR A 407 15.81 20.00 -29.29
C THR A 407 15.01 19.56 -28.07
N ALA A 408 13.94 18.78 -28.26
CA ALA A 408 13.13 18.29 -27.14
C ALA A 408 14.00 17.47 -26.16
N ILE A 409 13.85 17.74 -24.87
CA ILE A 409 14.60 17.10 -23.79
C ILE A 409 13.89 15.81 -23.42
N THR A 410 14.56 14.68 -23.56
CA THR A 410 14.02 13.39 -23.07
C THR A 410 14.05 13.38 -21.55
N VAL A 411 12.89 13.13 -20.91
CA VAL A 411 12.82 12.91 -19.47
C VAL A 411 13.53 11.60 -19.15
N LYS A 412 14.54 11.68 -18.28
CA LYS A 412 15.35 10.54 -17.84
C LYS A 412 14.96 10.22 -16.41
N ASN A 413 14.85 8.93 -16.07
CA ASN A 413 14.72 8.50 -14.68
C ASN A 413 16.04 8.79 -13.94
N VAL A 414 15.95 9.51 -12.83
CA VAL A 414 17.10 9.92 -12.01
C VAL A 414 16.77 9.63 -10.55
N ASP A 415 17.51 8.74 -9.93
CA ASP A 415 17.39 8.49 -8.50
C ASP A 415 17.78 9.75 -7.68
N SER A 416 17.20 9.91 -6.50
CA SER A 416 17.51 11.03 -5.60
C SER A 416 18.97 11.06 -5.16
N ALA A 417 19.44 12.23 -4.71
CA ALA A 417 20.70 12.35 -4.00
C ALA A 417 20.68 11.52 -2.71
N THR A 418 21.81 10.88 -2.37
CA THR A 418 21.89 9.96 -1.23
C THR A 418 22.22 10.67 0.08
N ASN A 419 23.05 11.72 0.04
CA ASN A 419 23.49 12.49 1.20
C ASN A 419 23.76 13.94 0.77
N SER A 420 22.74 14.77 0.72
CA SER A 420 22.90 16.18 0.33
C SER A 420 23.72 16.96 1.36
N THR A 421 24.66 17.80 0.92
CA THR A 421 25.51 18.60 1.81
C THR A 421 25.73 20.01 1.25
N GLU A 422 25.70 21.02 2.12
CA GLU A 422 25.95 22.42 1.75
C GLU A 422 27.08 23.04 2.59
N ASN A 423 27.91 23.82 1.92
CA ASN A 423 28.88 24.73 2.51
C ASN A 423 29.14 25.85 1.49
N VAL A 424 28.15 26.71 1.26
CA VAL A 424 28.20 27.77 0.24
C VAL A 424 28.13 29.15 0.92
N GLU A 425 28.96 30.09 0.48
CA GLU A 425 28.91 31.49 0.89
C GLU A 425 27.91 32.29 0.04
N SER A 426 27.37 33.37 0.60
CA SER A 426 26.50 34.28 -0.15
C SER A 426 27.28 34.99 -1.24
N GLY A 427 26.79 34.94 -2.47
CA GLY A 427 27.47 35.57 -3.59
C GLY A 427 26.81 35.30 -4.92
N ASN A 428 27.47 35.74 -5.99
CA ASN A 428 26.99 35.57 -7.36
C ASN A 428 27.82 34.50 -8.07
N ILE A 429 27.14 33.48 -8.60
CA ILE A 429 27.75 32.51 -9.52
C ILE A 429 27.60 33.05 -10.94
N LEU A 430 28.72 33.25 -11.62
CA LEU A 430 28.74 33.79 -12.98
C LEU A 430 28.19 32.79 -14.00
N LYS A 431 27.70 33.29 -15.14
CA LYS A 431 27.19 32.49 -16.25
C LYS A 431 28.13 31.38 -16.70
N SER A 432 29.41 31.70 -16.87
CA SER A 432 30.42 30.72 -17.26
C SER A 432 30.59 29.59 -16.24
N GLU A 433 30.27 29.84 -14.97
CA GLU A 433 30.42 28.87 -13.89
C GLU A 433 29.19 27.99 -13.73
N TYR A 434 27.97 28.56 -13.68
CA TYR A 434 26.76 27.74 -13.57
C TYR A 434 26.54 26.85 -14.80
N LEU A 435 27.08 27.21 -15.97
CA LEU A 435 27.06 26.35 -17.16
C LEU A 435 27.97 25.13 -16.98
N LYS A 436 29.19 25.31 -16.46
CA LYS A 436 30.10 24.20 -16.11
C LYS A 436 29.48 23.29 -15.04
N ILE A 437 28.80 23.88 -14.07
CA ILE A 437 28.06 23.12 -13.03
C ILE A 437 26.95 22.30 -13.68
N ALA A 438 26.16 22.87 -14.60
CA ALA A 438 25.12 22.15 -15.32
C ALA A 438 25.68 20.95 -16.11
N GLU A 439 26.81 21.13 -16.79
CA GLU A 439 27.49 20.06 -17.54
C GLU A 439 28.00 18.96 -16.59
N SER A 440 28.61 19.35 -15.47
CA SER A 440 29.07 18.41 -14.46
C SER A 440 27.92 17.59 -13.84
N ILE A 441 26.76 18.22 -13.59
CA ILE A 441 25.57 17.54 -13.06
C ILE A 441 25.03 16.54 -14.09
N GLN A 442 24.93 16.94 -15.37
CA GLN A 442 24.49 16.03 -16.43
C GLN A 442 25.42 14.82 -16.56
N ASN A 443 26.73 15.06 -16.59
CA ASN A 443 27.72 13.98 -16.66
C ASN A 443 27.63 13.04 -15.45
N PHE A 444 27.44 13.60 -14.24
CA PHE A 444 27.24 12.80 -13.04
C PHE A 444 25.98 11.93 -13.14
N ILE A 445 24.84 12.52 -13.50
CA ILE A 445 23.56 11.81 -13.63
C ILE A 445 23.65 10.73 -14.71
N ASN A 446 24.28 11.03 -15.85
CA ASN A 446 24.44 10.08 -16.95
C ASN A 446 25.31 8.89 -16.57
N THR A 447 26.32 9.11 -15.73
CA THR A 447 27.24 8.06 -15.27
C THR A 447 26.66 7.24 -14.12
N ASN A 448 25.96 7.89 -13.18
CA ASN A 448 25.61 7.28 -11.90
C ASN A 448 24.11 6.96 -11.75
N GLY A 449 23.26 7.37 -12.69
CA GLY A 449 21.81 7.14 -12.64
C GLY A 449 21.07 7.92 -11.54
N ARG A 450 21.76 8.80 -10.80
CA ARG A 450 21.23 9.54 -9.66
C ARG A 450 21.68 10.99 -9.63
N ALA A 451 20.95 11.85 -8.94
CA ALA A 451 21.31 13.23 -8.70
C ALA A 451 22.56 13.34 -7.80
N PRO A 452 23.44 14.32 -8.03
CA PRO A 452 24.61 14.54 -7.18
C PRO A 452 24.18 15.06 -5.81
N ASN A 453 24.98 14.73 -4.80
CA ASN A 453 24.80 15.19 -3.43
C ASN A 453 25.08 16.70 -3.26
N TYR A 454 25.96 17.23 -4.10
CA TYR A 454 26.31 18.64 -4.18
C TYR A 454 27.00 18.93 -5.51
N ALA A 455 27.13 20.21 -5.86
CA ALA A 455 28.11 20.67 -6.84
C ALA A 455 29.09 21.64 -6.20
N THR A 456 30.34 21.61 -6.66
CA THR A 456 31.40 22.52 -6.16
C THR A 456 31.43 23.78 -6.99
N THR A 457 31.51 24.93 -6.32
CA THR A 457 31.53 26.27 -6.91
C THR A 457 32.65 27.10 -6.28
N THR A 458 32.90 28.28 -6.82
CA THR A 458 33.79 29.31 -6.27
C THR A 458 33.35 29.80 -4.89
N LEU A 459 32.07 29.65 -4.57
CA LEU A 459 31.48 30.02 -3.27
C LEU A 459 31.36 28.82 -2.33
N GLY A 460 31.76 27.62 -2.76
CA GLY A 460 31.72 26.40 -1.95
C GLY A 460 30.81 25.30 -2.49
N LYS A 461 30.32 24.40 -1.63
CA LYS A 461 29.48 23.25 -2.04
C LYS A 461 28.01 23.62 -1.96
N ILE A 462 27.30 23.52 -3.08
CA ILE A 462 25.85 23.75 -3.14
C ILE A 462 25.13 22.41 -3.08
N SER A 463 24.19 22.27 -2.15
CA SER A 463 23.38 21.06 -1.95
C SER A 463 22.51 20.72 -3.16
N TYR A 464 22.05 19.47 -3.23
CA TYR A 464 21.07 19.02 -4.21
C TYR A 464 19.82 19.93 -4.26
N GLU A 465 19.30 20.33 -3.09
CA GLU A 465 18.12 21.18 -2.96
C GLU A 465 18.39 22.59 -3.49
N SER A 466 19.52 23.19 -3.08
CA SER A 466 19.92 24.52 -3.55
C SER A 466 20.28 24.55 -5.03
N LEU A 467 20.73 23.42 -5.60
CA LEU A 467 20.93 23.31 -7.05
C LEU A 467 19.61 23.40 -7.81
N ILE A 468 18.58 22.70 -7.36
CA ILE A 468 17.24 22.79 -7.97
C ILE A 468 16.71 24.22 -7.89
N TYR A 469 16.84 24.88 -6.74
CA TYR A 469 16.43 26.27 -6.61
C TYR A 469 17.24 27.21 -7.51
N THR A 470 18.56 27.03 -7.55
CA THR A 470 19.48 27.86 -8.35
C THR A 470 19.17 27.75 -9.84
N PHE A 471 19.01 26.54 -10.37
CA PHE A 471 18.65 26.36 -11.78
C PHE A 471 17.19 26.72 -12.07
N SER A 472 16.28 26.63 -11.08
CA SER A 472 14.93 27.16 -11.21
C SER A 472 14.93 28.68 -11.37
N LYS A 473 15.77 29.42 -10.62
CA LYS A 473 15.97 30.87 -10.81
C LYS A 473 16.51 31.21 -12.19
N ILE A 474 17.49 30.44 -12.69
CA ILE A 474 18.09 30.62 -14.01
C ILE A 474 17.03 30.46 -15.11
N LEU A 475 16.28 29.36 -15.11
CA LEU A 475 15.28 29.12 -16.15
C LEU A 475 14.02 29.97 -15.99
N ASN A 476 13.65 30.38 -14.78
CA ASN A 476 12.64 31.41 -14.56
C ASN A 476 13.07 32.76 -15.18
N PHE A 477 14.33 33.18 -15.00
CA PHE A 477 14.84 34.39 -15.64
C PHE A 477 14.77 34.29 -17.17
N TYR A 478 15.14 33.14 -17.74
CA TYR A 478 14.97 32.88 -19.17
C TYR A 478 13.50 32.91 -19.60
N ASN A 479 12.57 32.38 -18.80
CA ASN A 479 11.15 32.35 -19.12
C ASN A 479 10.61 33.76 -19.42
N THR A 480 11.06 34.75 -18.65
CA THR A 480 10.67 36.16 -18.84
C THR A 480 11.54 36.90 -19.86
N ASN A 481 12.87 36.73 -19.81
CA ASN A 481 13.81 37.60 -20.53
C ASN A 481 14.33 37.01 -21.84
N LYS A 482 13.99 35.75 -22.15
CA LYS A 482 14.42 34.98 -23.33
C LYS A 482 15.94 34.93 -23.54
N ARG A 483 16.70 35.12 -22.45
CA ARG A 483 18.16 34.95 -22.35
C ARG A 483 18.53 34.43 -20.97
N LEU A 484 19.69 33.80 -20.82
CA LEU A 484 20.21 33.44 -19.51
C LEU A 484 20.71 34.67 -18.72
N PRO A 485 20.65 34.67 -17.38
CA PRO A 485 21.16 35.77 -16.57
C PRO A 485 22.71 35.78 -16.57
N ASN A 486 23.34 36.94 -16.44
CA ASN A 486 24.81 37.03 -16.42
C ASN A 486 25.43 36.40 -15.15
N TYR A 487 24.63 36.32 -14.09
CA TYR A 487 24.96 35.64 -12.85
C TYR A 487 23.66 35.18 -12.16
N VAL A 488 23.77 34.24 -11.23
CA VAL A 488 22.70 33.89 -10.30
C VAL A 488 23.21 34.07 -8.88
N SER A 489 22.46 34.79 -8.06
CA SER A 489 22.79 34.93 -6.65
C SER A 489 22.45 33.65 -5.91
N VAL A 490 23.39 33.14 -5.13
CA VAL A 490 23.22 32.04 -4.19
C VAL A 490 23.52 32.56 -2.80
N ALA A 491 22.84 31.99 -1.82
CA ALA A 491 23.08 32.22 -0.41
C ALA A 491 23.09 30.86 0.26
N PRO A 492 23.83 30.68 1.37
CA PRO A 492 23.60 29.54 2.23
C PRO A 492 22.12 29.52 2.58
N ASN A 493 21.54 28.33 2.69
CA ASN A 493 20.23 28.18 3.32
C ASN A 493 20.36 28.64 4.78
N ASN A 494 20.13 29.94 5.00
CA ASN A 494 20.26 30.61 6.29
C ASN A 494 19.16 30.13 7.23
N SER A 495 19.41 29.02 7.91
CA SER A 495 18.99 28.86 9.30
C SER A 495 20.13 29.33 10.22
N SER A 496 20.41 30.65 10.20
CA SER A 496 20.86 31.49 11.33
C SER A 496 21.55 32.78 10.86
N SER A 497 20.98 33.95 11.17
CA SER A 497 21.51 34.91 12.17
C SER A 497 20.92 36.31 11.99
N GLU A 498 20.32 36.81 13.07
CA GLU A 498 20.22 38.19 13.57
C GLU A 498 20.17 39.39 12.61
N GLY A 499 19.15 40.22 12.84
CA GLY A 499 18.86 41.40 12.04
C GLY A 499 19.82 42.56 12.24
N SER A 500 19.82 43.43 11.24
CA SER A 500 19.91 44.86 11.47
C SER A 500 19.08 45.59 10.42
N SER A 501 18.31 46.57 10.89
CA SER A 501 17.35 47.35 10.12
C SER A 501 18.07 48.36 9.22
N SER A 502 17.57 48.60 8.01
CA SER A 502 17.24 49.97 7.57
C SER A 502 16.41 49.93 6.29
N SER A 503 15.52 50.91 6.22
CA SER A 503 14.43 51.09 5.28
C SER A 503 14.87 51.37 3.84
N LEU A 504 13.99 51.05 2.88
CA LEU A 504 13.34 52.06 2.03
C LEU A 504 12.10 51.50 1.33
N ASN A 505 11.20 52.43 1.07
CA ASN A 505 9.76 52.37 0.83
C ASN A 505 9.31 51.79 -0.53
N SER A 506 8.14 51.13 -0.49
CA SER A 506 6.98 51.24 -1.39
C SER A 506 7.12 50.91 -2.89
N SER A 507 6.42 49.88 -3.37
CA SER A 507 4.99 49.99 -3.75
C SER A 507 4.46 48.69 -4.36
N SER A 508 3.37 48.19 -3.77
CA SER A 508 2.26 47.42 -4.37
C SER A 508 2.56 46.31 -5.37
N ILE A 509 2.32 45.05 -4.97
CA ILE A 509 1.28 44.20 -5.58
C ILE A 509 0.69 43.35 -4.44
N SER A 510 -0.64 43.29 -4.47
CA SER A 510 -1.57 42.77 -3.48
C SER A 510 -1.30 41.33 -3.00
N ASP A 511 -1.39 41.24 -1.69
CA ASP A 511 -1.52 40.09 -0.81
C ASP A 511 -2.74 39.21 -1.14
N ASN A 512 -2.56 37.90 -1.07
CA ASN A 512 -3.61 36.97 -0.63
C ASN A 512 -2.96 35.68 -0.08
N SER A 513 -2.23 35.80 1.02
CA SER A 513 -1.81 34.66 1.84
C SER A 513 -2.90 34.31 2.85
N THR A 514 -3.73 33.30 2.57
CA THR A 514 -4.66 32.76 3.57
C THR A 514 -3.90 31.99 4.66
N THR A 515 -3.72 32.62 5.81
CA THR A 515 -3.11 32.04 7.01
C THR A 515 -3.97 30.90 7.58
N GLN A 516 -3.51 29.65 7.48
CA GLN A 516 -4.22 28.48 7.99
C GLN A 516 -4.17 28.42 9.52
N THR A 517 -5.31 28.14 10.17
CA THR A 517 -5.41 27.92 11.62
C THR A 517 -6.03 26.54 11.92
N VAL A 518 -5.63 25.94 13.05
CA VAL A 518 -6.05 24.61 13.50
C VAL A 518 -6.43 24.62 14.98
N THR A 519 -7.39 23.78 15.36
CA THR A 519 -7.90 23.69 16.75
C THR A 519 -7.16 22.63 17.57
N LEU A 520 -7.21 22.74 18.89
CA LEU A 520 -6.61 21.76 19.79
C LEU A 520 -7.16 20.34 19.59
N ASN A 521 -8.45 20.19 19.27
CA ASN A 521 -9.08 18.88 18.97
C ASN A 521 -8.54 18.25 17.67
N GLN A 522 -8.23 19.08 16.68
CA GLN A 522 -7.63 18.61 15.43
C GLN A 522 -6.18 18.18 15.65
N ILE A 523 -5.44 18.90 16.49
CA ILE A 523 -4.07 18.55 16.89
C ILE A 523 -4.06 17.28 17.74
N SER A 524 -5.00 17.10 18.68
CA SER A 524 -5.09 15.90 19.52
C SER A 524 -5.44 14.64 18.73
N SER A 525 -6.36 14.76 17.76
CA SER A 525 -6.70 13.67 16.83
C SER A 525 -5.50 13.26 15.97
N ALA A 526 -4.74 14.24 15.48
CA ALA A 526 -3.50 14.00 14.74
C ALA A 526 -2.41 13.38 15.63
N ALA A 527 -2.30 13.82 16.90
CA ALA A 527 -1.33 13.31 17.87
C ALA A 527 -1.57 11.83 18.18
N SER A 528 -2.83 11.43 18.36
CA SER A 528 -3.24 10.04 18.53
C SER A 528 -2.88 9.17 17.31
N SER A 529 -3.01 9.73 16.10
CA SER A 529 -2.67 9.05 14.84
C SER A 529 -1.16 8.87 14.67
N VAL A 530 -0.37 9.93 14.91
CA VAL A 530 1.10 9.91 14.82
C VAL A 530 1.70 8.99 15.89
N LYS A 531 1.22 9.08 17.14
CA LYS A 531 1.57 8.14 18.21
C LYS A 531 1.36 6.68 17.77
N SER A 532 0.16 6.35 17.28
CA SER A 532 -0.18 4.99 16.87
C SER A 532 0.68 4.51 15.69
N PHE A 533 1.00 5.42 14.76
CA PHE A 533 1.88 5.15 13.64
C PHE A 533 3.29 4.79 14.12
N ILE A 534 3.88 5.61 15.01
CA ILE A 534 5.23 5.40 15.55
C ILE A 534 5.30 4.07 16.32
N GLU A 535 4.30 3.79 17.16
CA GLU A 535 4.20 2.53 17.92
C GLU A 535 4.10 1.29 17.01
N SER A 536 3.47 1.43 15.83
CA SER A 536 3.26 0.30 14.90
C SER A 536 4.37 0.12 13.86
N ASN A 537 4.99 1.22 13.43
CA ASN A 537 5.92 1.24 12.30
C ASN A 537 7.36 1.53 12.72
N GLN A 538 7.59 1.85 13.99
CA GLN A 538 8.93 2.11 14.53
C GLN A 538 9.67 3.18 13.72
N ARG A 539 8.95 4.21 13.28
CA ARG A 539 9.47 5.38 12.57
C ARG A 539 8.46 6.51 12.61
N LEU A 540 8.90 7.75 12.39
CA LEU A 540 7.98 8.86 12.15
C LEU A 540 7.21 8.67 10.83
N PRO A 541 5.94 9.10 10.75
CA PRO A 541 5.28 9.28 9.46
C PRO A 541 5.90 10.47 8.71
N ASN A 542 5.78 10.50 7.39
CA ASN A 542 6.34 11.60 6.59
C ASN A 542 5.57 12.92 6.81
N TYR A 543 4.27 12.83 7.10
CA TYR A 543 3.38 13.94 7.44
C TYR A 543 2.16 13.40 8.21
N VAL A 544 1.36 14.30 8.79
CA VAL A 544 0.03 14.01 9.33
C VAL A 544 -0.99 14.92 8.68
N THR A 545 -2.19 14.40 8.40
CA THR A 545 -3.26 15.22 7.81
C THR A 545 -4.04 15.92 8.92
N ILE A 546 -4.14 17.25 8.85
CA ILE A 546 -4.95 18.08 9.75
C ILE A 546 -5.86 18.94 8.88
N SER A 547 -7.17 18.87 9.11
CA SER A 547 -8.17 19.64 8.34
C SER A 547 -8.13 19.39 6.83
N GLY A 548 -7.74 18.19 6.40
CA GLY A 548 -7.61 17.83 4.98
C GLY A 548 -6.27 18.21 4.33
N GLU A 549 -5.42 18.94 5.04
CA GLU A 549 -4.12 19.40 4.55
C GLU A 549 -2.97 18.62 5.19
N GLN A 550 -1.87 18.48 4.46
CA GLN A 550 -0.68 17.77 4.94
C GLN A 550 0.20 18.68 5.79
N VAL A 551 0.41 18.29 7.05
CA VAL A 551 1.29 18.97 8.00
C VAL A 551 2.53 18.10 8.21
N THR A 552 3.72 18.66 7.97
CA THR A 552 5.00 17.97 8.17
C THR A 552 5.27 17.69 9.65
N MET A 553 6.21 16.81 9.96
CA MET A 553 6.51 16.46 11.36
C MET A 553 7.11 17.61 12.18
N SER A 554 7.78 18.57 11.55
CA SER A 554 8.35 19.76 12.20
C SER A 554 7.30 20.82 12.49
N GLU A 555 6.40 21.07 11.54
CA GLU A 555 5.20 21.89 11.77
C GLU A 555 4.31 21.24 12.83
N PHE A 556 4.20 19.91 12.79
CA PHE A 556 3.44 19.16 13.77
C PHE A 556 4.07 19.24 15.17
N LEU A 557 5.40 19.21 15.31
CA LEU A 557 6.07 19.44 16.60
C LEU A 557 5.75 20.83 17.18
N TYR A 558 5.67 21.86 16.34
CA TYR A 558 5.21 23.19 16.75
C TYR A 558 3.78 23.14 17.27
N LEU A 559 2.85 22.56 16.50
CA LEU A 559 1.44 22.43 16.91
C LEU A 559 1.28 21.64 18.22
N LEU A 560 2.03 20.55 18.39
CA LEU A 560 2.02 19.72 19.59
C LEU A 560 2.51 20.49 20.83
N THR A 561 3.58 21.26 20.70
CA THR A 561 4.14 22.03 21.80
C THR A 561 3.26 23.25 22.14
N THR A 562 2.72 23.95 21.14
CA THR A 562 1.75 25.03 21.35
C THR A 562 0.46 24.51 22.00
N GLY A 563 -0.06 23.38 21.51
CA GLY A 563 -1.23 22.73 22.11
C GLY A 563 -0.98 22.32 23.57
N THR A 564 0.22 21.79 23.88
CA THR A 564 0.61 21.43 25.25
C THR A 564 0.61 22.64 26.18
N ILE A 565 1.11 23.80 25.73
CA ILE A 565 1.09 25.04 26.52
C ILE A 565 -0.35 25.55 26.69
N GLN A 566 -1.14 25.58 25.62
CA GLN A 566 -2.54 26.04 25.66
C GLN A 566 -3.38 25.23 26.63
N VAL A 567 -3.21 23.90 26.65
CA VAL A 567 -3.88 23.04 27.64
C VAL A 567 -3.51 23.46 29.07
N ASN A 568 -2.24 23.75 29.33
CA ASN A 568 -1.80 24.13 30.67
C ASN A 568 -2.34 25.50 31.10
N SER A 569 -2.48 26.44 30.16
CA SER A 569 -3.01 27.78 30.43
C SER A 569 -4.55 27.87 30.34
N GLY A 570 -5.23 26.79 29.92
CA GLY A 570 -6.68 26.78 29.67
C GLY A 570 -7.12 27.54 28.41
N SER A 571 -6.21 27.82 27.48
CA SER A 571 -6.53 28.52 26.22
C SER A 571 -7.14 27.56 25.19
N THR A 572 -8.12 28.05 24.44
CA THR A 572 -8.79 27.33 23.34
C THR A 572 -8.63 28.01 21.99
N THR A 573 -7.76 29.03 21.91
CA THR A 573 -7.55 29.83 20.70
C THR A 573 -6.97 28.97 19.58
N ALA A 574 -7.54 29.06 18.37
CA ALA A 574 -7.02 28.36 17.21
C ALA A 574 -5.54 28.72 16.97
N ILE A 575 -4.73 27.71 16.73
CA ILE A 575 -3.28 27.84 16.54
C ILE A 575 -3.03 28.06 15.06
N THR A 576 -2.31 29.12 14.73
CA THR A 576 -1.86 29.35 13.34
C THR A 576 -0.79 28.32 12.99
N VAL A 577 -0.96 27.63 11.87
CA VAL A 577 0.08 26.73 11.36
C VAL A 577 1.25 27.59 10.91
N LYS A 578 2.40 27.37 11.54
CA LYS A 578 3.64 28.04 11.19
C LYS A 578 4.45 27.10 10.31
N ASN A 579 5.07 27.63 9.26
CA ASN A 579 6.06 26.88 8.50
C ASN A 579 7.29 26.66 9.39
N VAL A 580 7.71 25.40 9.53
CA VAL A 580 8.82 25.00 10.39
C VAL A 580 9.69 24.00 9.63
N ASP A 581 10.93 24.37 9.36
CA ASP A 581 11.89 23.46 8.73
C ASP A 581 12.23 22.29 9.67
N SER A 582 12.69 21.19 9.09
CA SER A 582 13.10 20.01 9.87
C SER A 582 14.37 20.24 10.70
N ALA A 583 14.59 19.38 11.69
CA ALA A 583 15.86 19.35 12.41
C ALA A 583 17.01 18.97 11.45
N THR A 584 18.11 19.73 11.45
CA THR A 584 19.24 19.54 10.53
C THR A 584 20.18 18.41 10.92
N ASN A 585 20.33 18.15 12.22
CA ASN A 585 21.22 17.11 12.75
C ASN A 585 20.63 16.59 14.06
N SER A 586 19.63 15.71 13.98
CA SER A 586 19.07 15.19 15.22
C SER A 586 20.07 14.28 15.94
N THR A 587 20.22 14.51 17.24
CA THR A 587 21.16 13.77 18.08
C THR A 587 20.47 13.37 19.37
N GLU A 588 20.74 12.16 19.83
CA GLU A 588 20.17 11.67 21.08
C GLU A 588 21.25 11.11 22.00
N ASN A 589 21.11 11.41 23.29
CA ASN A 589 21.79 10.73 24.38
C ASN A 589 20.87 10.84 25.59
N VAL A 590 19.77 10.09 25.57
CA VAL A 590 18.75 10.09 26.62
C VAL A 590 18.67 8.73 27.30
N GLU A 591 18.70 8.72 28.62
CA GLU A 591 18.46 7.54 29.44
C GLU A 591 16.95 7.27 29.56
N SER A 592 16.59 6.01 29.79
CA SER A 592 15.18 5.66 29.99
C SER A 592 14.70 6.17 31.36
N GLY A 593 13.60 6.91 31.39
CA GLY A 593 13.11 7.52 32.62
C GLY A 593 11.83 8.32 32.43
N ASN A 594 11.41 9.04 33.48
CA ASN A 594 10.21 9.88 33.45
C ASN A 594 10.57 11.36 33.44
N ILE A 595 9.99 12.12 32.51
CA ILE A 595 10.05 13.58 32.47
C ILE A 595 8.78 14.13 33.12
N LEU A 596 8.95 14.95 34.15
CA LEU A 596 7.83 15.49 34.93
C LEU A 596 7.09 16.59 34.15
N LYS A 597 5.83 16.86 34.55
CA LYS A 597 4.99 17.91 33.96
C LYS A 597 5.66 19.28 33.89
N SER A 598 6.27 19.71 34.99
CA SER A 598 6.98 20.99 35.06
C SER A 598 8.16 21.05 34.08
N GLU A 599 8.76 19.92 33.74
CA GLU A 599 9.91 19.84 32.84
C GLU A 599 9.48 19.80 31.36
N TYR A 600 8.53 18.93 30.97
CA TYR A 600 8.10 18.91 29.57
C TYR A 600 7.39 20.20 29.14
N LEU A 601 6.79 20.95 30.07
CA LEU A 601 6.25 22.28 29.78
C LEU A 601 7.35 23.30 29.44
N LYS A 602 8.44 23.31 30.23
CA LYS A 602 9.63 24.13 29.93
C LYS A 602 10.28 23.72 28.60
N ILE A 603 10.28 22.43 28.29
CA ILE A 603 10.75 21.92 27.00
C ILE A 603 9.84 22.43 25.86
N ALA A 604 8.51 22.40 26.02
CA ALA A 604 7.58 22.92 25.03
C ALA A 604 7.78 24.42 24.75
N GLU A 605 8.00 25.21 25.81
CA GLU A 605 8.34 26.64 25.72
C GLU A 605 9.68 26.85 24.99
N SER A 606 10.70 26.09 25.37
CA SER A 606 12.03 26.15 24.74
C SER A 606 11.98 25.80 23.24
N ILE A 607 11.23 24.75 22.87
CA ILE A 607 11.02 24.35 21.47
C ILE A 607 10.29 25.46 20.71
N GLN A 608 9.25 26.06 21.27
CA GLN A 608 8.55 27.16 20.61
C GLN A 608 9.43 28.39 20.43
N ASN A 609 10.19 28.78 21.46
CA ASN A 609 11.13 29.88 21.36
C ASN A 609 12.21 29.59 20.31
N PHE A 610 12.72 28.36 20.27
CA PHE A 610 13.68 27.93 19.26
C PHE A 610 13.09 28.01 17.85
N ILE A 611 11.90 27.42 17.62
CA ILE A 611 11.22 27.44 16.32
C ILE A 611 10.90 28.88 15.91
N ASN A 612 10.46 29.72 16.84
CA ASN A 612 10.12 31.10 16.56
C ASN A 612 11.34 31.94 16.16
N THR A 613 12.49 31.65 16.78
CA THR A 613 13.75 32.35 16.51
C THR A 613 14.45 31.82 15.26
N ASN A 614 14.42 30.51 15.04
CA ASN A 614 15.27 29.83 14.06
C ASN A 614 14.52 29.31 12.83
N GLY A 615 13.18 29.40 12.79
CA GLY A 615 12.37 28.92 11.67
C GLY A 615 12.34 27.39 11.50
N ARG A 616 13.02 26.64 12.37
CA ARG A 616 13.18 25.19 12.26
C ARG A 616 13.01 24.46 13.59
N ALA A 617 12.68 23.17 13.52
CA ALA A 617 12.64 22.30 14.69
C ALA A 617 14.05 22.12 15.30
N PRO A 618 14.17 22.06 16.64
CA PRO A 618 15.45 21.86 17.28
C PRO A 618 15.98 20.45 17.02
N ASN A 619 17.30 20.35 16.93
CA ASN A 619 18.02 19.08 16.78
C ASN A 619 17.81 18.13 17.96
N TYR A 620 17.68 18.72 19.15
CA TYR A 620 17.36 18.03 20.40
C TYR A 620 16.78 19.02 21.42
N ALA A 621 16.18 18.50 22.48
CA ALA A 621 15.98 19.26 23.72
C ALA A 621 16.77 18.64 24.87
N THR A 622 17.32 19.49 25.74
CA THR A 622 18.04 19.05 26.94
C THR A 622 17.04 18.77 28.06
N THR A 623 17.20 17.62 28.72
CA THR A 623 16.35 17.17 29.83
C THR A 623 17.23 16.64 30.98
N THR A 624 16.60 16.36 32.11
CA THR A 624 17.21 15.67 33.25
C THR A 624 17.71 14.27 32.91
N LEU A 625 17.17 13.64 31.85
CA LEU A 625 17.56 12.32 31.36
C LEU A 625 18.58 12.39 30.22
N GLY A 626 19.01 13.59 29.81
CA GLY A 626 19.92 13.81 28.68
C GLY A 626 19.26 14.48 27.47
N LYS A 627 19.89 14.38 26.30
CA LYS A 627 19.44 15.04 25.06
C LYS A 627 18.43 14.16 24.31
N ILE A 628 17.22 14.68 24.10
CA ILE A 628 16.15 14.00 23.37
C ILE A 628 16.14 14.46 21.92
N SER A 629 16.19 13.52 20.98
CA SER A 629 16.14 13.78 19.53
C SER A 629 14.83 14.42 19.08
N TYR A 630 14.86 15.02 17.89
CA TYR A 630 13.69 15.57 17.20
C TYR A 630 12.58 14.52 17.05
N GLU A 631 12.93 13.29 16.67
CA GLU A 631 11.99 12.19 16.51
C GLU A 631 11.35 11.80 17.84
N SER A 632 12.17 11.67 18.89
CA SER A 632 11.67 11.40 20.24
C SER A 632 10.81 12.55 20.78
N LEU A 633 11.12 13.81 20.47
CA LEU A 633 10.30 14.96 20.85
C LEU A 633 8.91 14.88 20.23
N ILE A 634 8.81 14.61 18.93
CA ILE A 634 7.52 14.43 18.25
C ILE A 634 6.72 13.31 18.89
N TYR A 635 7.37 12.17 19.18
CA TYR A 635 6.69 11.05 19.82
C TYR A 635 6.24 11.35 21.26
N VAL A 636 7.11 11.99 22.05
CA VAL A 636 6.82 12.39 23.44
C VAL A 636 5.65 13.36 23.49
N PHE A 637 5.70 14.43 22.69
CA PHE A 637 4.61 15.41 22.66
C PHE A 637 3.33 14.86 22.02
N SER A 638 3.43 13.95 21.05
CA SER A 638 2.25 13.23 20.54
C SER A 638 1.57 12.43 21.64
N ARG A 639 2.32 11.76 22.52
CA ARG A 639 1.77 11.04 23.68
C ARG A 639 1.18 11.97 24.74
N ILE A 640 1.80 13.13 24.99
CA ILE A 640 1.28 14.14 25.92
C ILE A 640 -0.06 14.69 25.45
N VAL A 641 -0.14 15.11 24.18
CA VAL A 641 -1.36 15.71 23.62
C VAL A 641 -2.45 14.66 23.43
N ALA A 642 -2.11 13.43 23.02
CA ALA A 642 -3.07 12.32 22.98
C ALA A 642 -3.61 11.96 24.38
N PHE A 643 -2.78 12.06 25.44
CA PHE A 643 -3.24 11.85 26.81
C PHE A 643 -4.26 12.92 27.24
N TYR A 644 -4.09 14.17 26.81
CA TYR A 644 -5.04 15.24 27.09
C TYR A 644 -6.42 14.94 26.49
N ASP A 645 -6.49 14.48 25.23
CA ASP A 645 -7.73 14.10 24.54
C ASP A 645 -8.58 13.11 25.36
N ASP A 646 -7.90 12.18 26.04
CA ASP A 646 -8.54 11.11 26.81
C ASP A 646 -8.91 11.50 28.24
N ASN A 647 -8.22 12.49 28.83
CA ASN A 647 -8.25 12.74 30.27
C ASN A 647 -8.62 14.19 30.64
N ASN A 648 -8.78 15.06 29.65
CA ASN A 648 -9.02 16.51 29.80
C ASN A 648 -8.02 17.19 30.76
N ARG A 649 -6.80 16.65 30.84
CA ARG A 649 -5.68 17.17 31.63
C ARG A 649 -4.36 16.67 31.06
N LEU A 650 -3.28 17.41 31.28
CA LEU A 650 -1.93 16.93 30.96
C LEU A 650 -1.47 15.82 31.94
N PRO A 651 -0.63 14.87 31.49
CA PRO A 651 -0.12 13.81 32.36
C PRO A 651 0.88 14.36 33.38
N ASN A 652 0.96 13.80 34.59
CA ASN A 652 1.91 14.28 35.60
C ASN A 652 3.39 14.04 35.21
N TYR A 653 3.62 13.08 34.32
CA TYR A 653 4.92 12.78 33.72
C TYR A 653 4.72 12.06 32.37
N VAL A 654 5.79 11.99 31.57
CA VAL A 654 5.86 11.15 30.36
C VAL A 654 7.13 10.31 30.40
N SER A 655 7.01 9.01 30.13
CA SER A 655 8.17 8.10 30.11
C SER A 655 8.88 8.16 28.77
N VAL A 656 10.20 8.31 28.78
CA VAL A 656 11.08 8.39 27.59
C VAL A 656 12.01 7.18 27.54
N LYS A 657 12.28 6.73 26.32
CA LYS A 657 13.30 5.73 25.96
C LYS A 657 14.03 6.23 24.71
N SER A 658 15.24 5.75 24.45
CA SER A 658 15.99 6.15 23.26
C SER A 658 15.27 5.74 21.97
N TRP A 659 15.26 6.61 20.96
CA TRP A 659 14.72 6.40 19.63
C TRP A 659 15.34 5.19 18.91
N SER A 660 16.63 4.94 19.08
CA SER A 660 17.30 3.77 18.50
C SER A 660 16.76 2.45 19.05
N SER A 661 16.43 2.41 20.35
CA SER A 661 15.77 1.26 20.99
C SER A 661 14.31 1.09 20.57
N GLN A 662 13.71 2.12 19.94
CA GLN A 662 12.37 2.08 19.37
C GLN A 662 12.38 1.59 17.90
N THR A 663 13.54 1.56 17.21
CA THR A 663 13.65 1.39 15.74
C THR A 663 14.62 0.28 15.27
N GLY A 664 15.38 -0.35 16.17
CA GLY A 664 16.30 -1.45 15.84
C GLY A 664 15.66 -2.84 15.78
N GLY A 665 15.67 -3.48 14.61
CA GLY A 665 15.27 -4.88 14.43
C GLY A 665 16.32 -5.84 14.99
N SER A 666 15.91 -6.69 15.94
CA SER A 666 16.67 -7.86 16.39
C SER A 666 15.93 -9.14 15.99
N THR A 667 16.62 -9.99 15.24
CA THR A 667 16.23 -11.35 14.90
C THR A 667 16.24 -12.26 16.14
N THR A 668 15.08 -12.87 16.41
CA THR A 668 14.89 -14.15 17.12
C THR A 668 15.46 -14.30 18.54
N SER A 669 14.71 -13.79 19.52
CA SER A 669 14.21 -14.57 20.68
C SER A 669 13.24 -13.69 21.45
N GLY A 670 12.12 -14.27 21.87
CA GLY A 670 11.03 -13.53 22.52
C GLY A 670 11.50 -12.73 23.73
N SER A 671 11.38 -11.40 23.65
CA SER A 671 11.34 -10.53 24.81
C SER A 671 10.66 -9.22 24.44
N THR A 672 9.35 -9.18 24.66
CA THR A 672 8.53 -7.98 24.70
C THR A 672 9.05 -7.01 25.76
N THR A 673 9.49 -5.81 25.40
CA THR A 673 9.55 -4.70 26.37
C THR A 673 8.27 -3.87 26.30
N THR A 674 7.16 -4.52 26.63
CA THR A 674 6.01 -3.86 27.26
C THR A 674 6.55 -3.11 28.49
N ASP A 675 6.06 -1.88 28.71
CA ASP A 675 6.19 -1.13 29.96
C ASP A 675 6.23 -2.11 31.14
N SER A 676 7.26 -2.05 32.00
CA SER A 676 7.47 -3.03 33.08
C SER A 676 6.25 -3.14 34.00
N SER A 677 5.43 -2.08 34.07
CA SER A 677 4.15 -2.05 34.76
C SER A 677 3.03 -2.88 34.10
N LEU A 678 3.11 -3.11 32.79
CA LEU A 678 2.13 -3.83 31.97
C LEU A 678 2.48 -5.30 31.71
N GLN A 679 3.73 -5.71 31.95
CA GLN A 679 4.17 -7.10 31.76
C GLN A 679 3.30 -8.09 32.53
N LYS A 680 2.93 -7.76 33.77
CA LYS A 680 2.01 -8.58 34.59
C LYS A 680 0.63 -8.80 33.95
N TYR A 681 0.23 -7.95 33.00
CA TYR A 681 -1.04 -8.06 32.27
C TYR A 681 -0.92 -8.78 30.93
N LEU A 682 0.25 -9.33 30.60
CA LEU A 682 0.48 -10.20 29.43
C LEU A 682 0.69 -11.67 29.83
N VAL A 683 1.01 -11.92 31.10
CA VAL A 683 1.31 -13.26 31.62
C VAL A 683 0.04 -14.11 31.73
N ALA A 684 0.14 -15.40 31.41
CA ALA A 684 -0.94 -16.35 31.60
C ALA A 684 -1.23 -16.57 33.09
N THR A 685 -2.48 -16.84 33.43
CA THR A 685 -2.90 -17.20 34.81
C THR A 685 -3.65 -18.52 34.80
N SER A 686 -3.95 -19.05 35.98
CA SER A 686 -4.59 -20.38 36.12
C SER A 686 -5.91 -20.46 35.35
N ASN A 687 -6.71 -19.38 35.40
CA ASN A 687 -8.00 -19.29 34.73
C ASN A 687 -7.96 -18.50 33.41
N ALA A 688 -6.85 -17.84 33.07
CA ALA A 688 -6.67 -17.15 31.78
C ALA A 688 -5.46 -17.72 31.05
N GLN A 689 -5.65 -18.92 30.49
CA GLN A 689 -4.58 -19.73 29.90
C GLN A 689 -4.11 -19.21 28.53
N SER A 690 -3.59 -17.97 28.46
CA SER A 690 -3.17 -17.29 27.21
C SER A 690 -2.00 -17.98 26.48
N THR A 691 -1.23 -18.84 27.16
CA THR A 691 -0.15 -19.62 26.54
C THR A 691 -0.64 -20.91 25.88
N SER A 692 -1.89 -21.33 26.11
CA SER A 692 -2.49 -22.52 25.50
C SER A 692 -2.54 -22.42 23.99
N SER A 693 -2.16 -23.50 23.29
CA SER A 693 -2.23 -23.59 21.83
C SER A 693 -3.65 -23.32 21.31
N THR A 694 -4.68 -23.83 21.98
CA THR A 694 -6.09 -23.58 21.62
C THR A 694 -6.44 -22.10 21.67
N ILE A 695 -6.06 -21.40 22.74
CA ILE A 695 -6.33 -19.96 22.89
C ILE A 695 -5.51 -19.14 21.89
N LYS A 696 -4.23 -19.48 21.68
CA LYS A 696 -3.37 -18.81 20.67
C LYS A 696 -3.92 -18.93 19.26
N ASN A 697 -4.31 -20.14 18.85
CA ASN A 697 -4.85 -20.39 17.52
C ASN A 697 -6.19 -19.66 17.32
N LEU A 698 -7.05 -19.68 18.35
CA LEU A 698 -8.30 -18.93 18.32
C LEU A 698 -8.06 -17.42 18.22
N ALA A 699 -7.19 -16.87 19.07
CA ALA A 699 -6.84 -15.45 19.04
C ALA A 699 -6.29 -15.05 17.67
N ALA A 700 -5.34 -15.82 17.12
CA ALA A 700 -4.78 -15.61 15.79
C ALA A 700 -5.87 -15.62 14.69
N SER A 701 -6.85 -16.52 14.79
CA SER A 701 -7.98 -16.57 13.83
C SER A 701 -8.89 -15.34 13.95
N ILE A 702 -9.21 -14.90 15.17
CA ILE A 702 -10.09 -13.76 15.42
C ILE A 702 -9.46 -12.46 14.93
N ILE A 703 -8.15 -12.30 15.12
CA ILE A 703 -7.42 -11.08 14.78
C ILE A 703 -6.87 -11.08 13.35
N SER A 704 -7.10 -12.15 12.57
CA SER A 704 -6.61 -12.26 11.21
C SER A 704 -7.12 -11.11 10.34
N GLY A 705 -6.22 -10.48 9.58
CA GLY A 705 -6.53 -9.31 8.76
C GLY A 705 -6.78 -8.00 9.54
N LYS A 706 -6.64 -8.00 10.88
CA LYS A 706 -6.73 -6.77 11.70
C LYS A 706 -5.35 -6.15 11.85
N THR A 707 -5.16 -4.96 11.28
CA THR A 707 -3.86 -4.27 11.24
C THR A 707 -3.58 -3.41 12.47
N THR A 708 -4.60 -2.93 13.19
CA THR A 708 -4.44 -2.07 14.38
C THR A 708 -4.74 -2.82 15.68
N THR A 709 -4.05 -2.48 16.78
CA THR A 709 -4.29 -3.06 18.11
C THR A 709 -5.74 -2.87 18.57
N TYR A 710 -6.35 -1.72 18.25
CA TYR A 710 -7.77 -1.48 18.51
C TYR A 710 -8.67 -2.44 17.75
N ALA A 711 -8.43 -2.65 16.45
CA ALA A 711 -9.22 -3.58 15.66
C ALA A 711 -9.07 -5.03 16.15
N LYS A 712 -7.87 -5.42 16.62
CA LYS A 712 -7.62 -6.73 17.26
C LYS A 712 -8.40 -6.88 18.57
N ALA A 713 -8.32 -5.88 19.46
CA ALA A 713 -9.02 -5.87 20.74
C ALA A 713 -10.55 -5.90 20.57
N GLN A 714 -11.07 -5.09 19.65
CA GLN A 714 -12.49 -5.04 19.31
C GLN A 714 -12.97 -6.38 18.72
N ALA A 715 -12.18 -7.01 17.83
CA ALA A 715 -12.52 -8.31 17.26
C ALA A 715 -12.59 -9.40 18.34
N ILE A 716 -11.63 -9.42 19.27
CA ILE A 716 -11.62 -10.36 20.42
C ILE A 716 -12.85 -10.17 21.30
N PHE A 717 -13.14 -8.93 21.68
CA PHE A 717 -14.33 -8.59 22.46
C PHE A 717 -15.62 -9.05 21.77
N ASN A 718 -15.80 -8.65 20.50
CA ASN A 718 -17.00 -8.99 19.72
C ASN A 718 -17.15 -10.50 19.59
N TRP A 719 -16.05 -11.22 19.29
CA TRP A 719 -16.11 -12.66 19.12
C TRP A 719 -16.60 -13.35 20.40
N VAL A 720 -16.07 -12.99 21.58
CA VAL A 720 -16.54 -13.59 22.84
C VAL A 720 -18.00 -13.24 23.11
N ARG A 721 -18.37 -11.96 22.94
CA ARG A 721 -19.76 -11.49 23.14
C ARG A 721 -20.76 -12.23 22.25
N ASP A 722 -20.38 -12.50 21.00
CA ASP A 722 -21.27 -13.04 19.98
C ASP A 722 -21.28 -14.59 19.95
N ASN A 723 -20.25 -15.24 20.50
CA ASN A 723 -20.08 -16.71 20.42
C ASN A 723 -20.14 -17.43 21.78
N VAL A 724 -20.33 -16.70 22.89
CA VAL A 724 -20.42 -17.29 24.24
C VAL A 724 -21.69 -16.81 24.92
N SER A 725 -22.54 -17.77 25.31
CA SER A 725 -23.80 -17.46 26.00
C SER A 725 -23.58 -17.26 27.49
N TYR A 726 -24.26 -16.27 28.07
CA TYR A 726 -24.21 -16.06 29.52
C TYR A 726 -24.88 -17.23 30.27
N SER A 727 -24.30 -17.65 31.38
CA SER A 727 -24.90 -18.65 32.28
C SER A 727 -24.64 -18.24 33.73
N PHE A 728 -25.70 -18.20 34.54
CA PHE A 728 -25.62 -17.71 35.90
C PHE A 728 -25.14 -18.81 36.86
N TYR A 729 -23.97 -18.60 37.46
CA TYR A 729 -23.43 -19.40 38.56
C TYR A 729 -22.37 -18.57 39.31
N TYR A 730 -22.01 -19.00 40.52
CA TYR A 730 -21.04 -18.30 41.36
C TYR A 730 -19.59 -18.64 41.01
N ASN A 731 -18.73 -17.62 41.09
CA ASN A 731 -17.26 -17.67 40.91
C ASN A 731 -16.80 -18.25 39.56
N THR A 732 -15.50 -18.38 39.36
CA THR A 732 -14.97 -19.09 38.18
C THR A 732 -15.21 -20.59 38.33
N GLN A 733 -15.68 -21.25 37.27
CA GLN A 733 -15.82 -22.71 37.21
C GLN A 733 -15.12 -23.33 36.01
N LYS A 734 -14.90 -22.54 34.96
CA LYS A 734 -14.47 -23.05 33.65
C LYS A 734 -13.12 -22.48 33.20
N GLY A 735 -12.77 -21.28 33.65
CA GLY A 735 -11.64 -20.52 33.10
C GLY A 735 -11.81 -20.28 31.59
N ALA A 736 -10.77 -19.75 30.93
CA ALA A 736 -10.84 -19.40 29.52
C ALA A 736 -11.07 -20.62 28.61
N LEU A 737 -10.33 -21.71 28.84
CA LEU A 737 -10.43 -22.93 28.02
C LEU A 737 -11.78 -23.64 28.16
N GLY A 738 -12.30 -23.75 29.38
CA GLY A 738 -13.62 -24.36 29.62
C GLY A 738 -14.74 -23.50 29.03
N THR A 739 -14.64 -22.18 29.16
CA THR A 739 -15.60 -21.23 28.58
C THR A 739 -15.60 -21.28 27.05
N TYR A 740 -14.41 -21.33 26.43
CA TYR A 740 -14.29 -21.55 24.99
C TYR A 740 -14.96 -22.87 24.60
N SER A 741 -14.60 -23.98 25.27
CA SER A 741 -15.08 -25.31 24.92
C SER A 741 -16.59 -25.47 25.07
N SER A 742 -17.17 -24.94 26.16
CA SER A 742 -18.61 -25.06 26.42
C SER A 742 -19.46 -23.97 25.76
N ARG A 743 -18.84 -22.95 25.15
CA ARG A 743 -19.52 -21.78 24.55
C ARG A 743 -20.50 -21.09 25.51
N SER A 744 -20.23 -21.16 26.81
CA SER A 744 -21.08 -20.59 27.87
C SER A 744 -20.26 -20.27 29.13
N GLY A 745 -20.56 -19.15 29.80
CA GLY A 745 -19.93 -18.81 31.07
C GLY A 745 -20.64 -17.68 31.83
N ASN A 746 -20.31 -17.50 33.10
CA ASN A 746 -20.70 -16.32 33.88
C ASN A 746 -19.75 -15.14 33.60
N CYS A 747 -19.91 -14.04 34.35
CA CYS A 747 -19.08 -12.84 34.19
C CYS A 747 -17.58 -13.11 34.36
N CYS A 748 -17.17 -13.89 35.38
CA CYS A 748 -15.77 -14.25 35.61
C CYS A 748 -15.20 -15.06 34.43
N ASP A 749 -15.90 -16.10 34.02
CA ASP A 749 -15.46 -17.06 33.00
C ASP A 749 -15.43 -16.45 31.59
N MET A 750 -16.40 -15.59 31.25
CA MET A 750 -16.35 -14.80 30.02
C MET A 750 -15.20 -13.77 30.05
N ALA A 751 -14.97 -13.09 31.18
CA ALA A 751 -13.83 -12.19 31.33
C ALA A 751 -12.49 -12.92 31.21
N HIS A 752 -12.39 -14.15 31.76
CA HIS A 752 -11.21 -15.01 31.59
C HIS A 752 -10.91 -15.28 30.13
N LEU A 753 -11.91 -15.62 29.31
CA LEU A 753 -11.73 -15.87 27.89
C LEU A 753 -11.30 -14.61 27.13
N VAL A 754 -11.92 -13.45 27.40
CA VAL A 754 -11.51 -12.17 26.80
C VAL A 754 -10.06 -11.85 27.14
N VAL A 755 -9.68 -11.95 28.41
CA VAL A 755 -8.30 -11.68 28.87
C VAL A 755 -7.30 -12.66 28.28
N ALA A 756 -7.61 -13.96 28.25
CA ALA A 756 -6.70 -14.96 27.70
C ALA A 756 -6.45 -14.75 26.20
N LEU A 757 -7.50 -14.44 25.43
CA LEU A 757 -7.40 -14.12 24.01
C LEU A 757 -6.61 -12.84 23.75
N ALA A 758 -6.88 -11.78 24.52
CA ALA A 758 -6.17 -10.52 24.41
C ALA A 758 -4.67 -10.67 24.69
N ARG A 759 -4.32 -11.36 25.78
CA ARG A 759 -2.92 -11.66 26.14
C ARG A 759 -2.23 -12.52 25.10
N ALA A 760 -2.91 -13.52 24.55
CA ALA A 760 -2.38 -14.35 23.46
C ALA A 760 -2.13 -13.54 22.17
N ALA A 761 -2.88 -12.46 21.97
CA ALA A 761 -2.67 -11.50 20.87
C ALA A 761 -1.65 -10.39 21.18
N GLY A 762 -0.96 -10.46 22.33
CA GLY A 762 0.03 -9.45 22.76
C GLY A 762 -0.58 -8.16 23.32
N ILE A 763 -1.87 -8.16 23.68
CA ILE A 763 -2.59 -7.01 24.22
C ILE A 763 -2.67 -7.13 25.74
N PRO A 764 -2.10 -6.19 26.52
CA PRO A 764 -2.21 -6.23 27.98
C PRO A 764 -3.67 -6.19 28.40
N ALA A 765 -4.10 -7.14 29.23
CA ALA A 765 -5.49 -7.26 29.66
C ALA A 765 -5.58 -7.53 31.16
N ARG A 766 -6.59 -6.94 31.82
CA ARG A 766 -6.80 -7.04 33.28
C ARG A 766 -8.28 -7.18 33.62
N TYR A 767 -8.56 -7.51 34.87
CA TYR A 767 -9.91 -7.64 35.40
C TYR A 767 -10.30 -6.41 36.22
N GLN A 768 -11.58 -6.08 36.20
CA GLN A 768 -12.21 -5.25 37.20
C GLN A 768 -13.35 -6.03 37.86
N HIS A 769 -13.51 -5.83 39.16
CA HIS A 769 -14.56 -6.43 39.97
C HIS A 769 -15.26 -5.32 40.74
N GLY A 770 -16.59 -5.36 40.75
CA GLY A 770 -17.40 -4.37 41.46
C GLY A 770 -18.81 -4.87 41.74
N THR A 771 -19.55 -4.07 42.50
CA THR A 771 -21.00 -4.20 42.62
C THR A 771 -21.65 -3.29 41.58
N CYS A 772 -22.37 -3.87 40.62
CA CYS A 772 -22.96 -3.16 39.48
C CYS A 772 -24.50 -3.24 39.52
N THR A 773 -25.16 -2.15 39.15
CA THR A 773 -26.62 -2.07 39.07
C THR A 773 -27.09 -2.36 37.65
N PHE A 774 -27.69 -3.52 37.45
CA PHE A 774 -28.34 -3.96 36.22
C PHE A 774 -29.84 -3.66 36.27
N SER A 775 -30.52 -3.75 35.12
CA SER A 775 -31.98 -3.68 35.07
C SER A 775 -32.68 -4.76 35.90
N SER A 776 -31.99 -5.88 36.18
CA SER A 776 -32.50 -6.99 36.98
C SER A 776 -32.19 -6.89 38.48
N GLY A 777 -31.43 -5.87 38.90
CA GLY A 777 -30.98 -5.71 40.29
C GLY A 777 -29.49 -5.42 40.41
N THR A 778 -29.01 -5.36 41.65
CA THR A 778 -27.60 -5.06 41.97
C THR A 778 -26.85 -6.35 42.30
N TYR A 779 -25.75 -6.62 41.58
CA TYR A 779 -24.98 -7.86 41.69
C TYR A 779 -23.48 -7.59 41.71
N GLY A 780 -22.71 -8.54 42.27
CA GLY A 780 -21.27 -8.60 42.03
C GLY A 780 -21.00 -8.94 40.56
N HIS A 781 -20.08 -8.22 39.93
CA HIS A 781 -19.78 -8.34 38.50
C HIS A 781 -18.29 -8.22 38.22
N VAL A 782 -17.80 -9.04 37.30
CA VAL A 782 -16.42 -9.02 36.81
C VAL A 782 -16.40 -8.77 35.31
N TRP A 783 -15.54 -7.85 34.88
CA TRP A 783 -15.35 -7.57 33.45
C TRP A 783 -13.87 -7.38 33.10
N ALA A 784 -13.56 -7.51 31.82
CA ALA A 784 -12.21 -7.31 31.31
C ALA A 784 -11.98 -5.83 30.92
N GLN A 785 -10.72 -5.39 31.04
CA GLN A 785 -10.21 -4.20 30.38
C GLN A 785 -8.99 -4.57 29.51
N LEU A 786 -8.92 -4.01 28.31
CA LEU A 786 -7.81 -4.20 27.36
C LEU A 786 -7.06 -2.89 27.18
N TYR A 787 -5.73 -2.95 27.22
CA TYR A 787 -4.87 -1.78 26.99
C TYR A 787 -4.57 -1.62 25.50
N VAL A 788 -5.08 -0.55 24.92
CA VAL A 788 -4.95 -0.24 23.49
C VAL A 788 -4.49 1.20 23.35
N ASN A 789 -3.42 1.41 22.58
CA ASN A 789 -2.89 2.73 22.21
C ASN A 789 -2.75 3.70 23.40
N GLY A 790 -2.36 3.20 24.59
CA GLY A 790 -2.15 4.02 25.78
C GLY A 790 -3.29 4.07 26.80
N LYS A 791 -4.46 3.46 26.51
CA LYS A 791 -5.68 3.56 27.32
C LYS A 791 -6.28 2.19 27.63
N TRP A 792 -6.91 2.06 28.79
CA TRP A 792 -7.72 0.89 29.15
C TRP A 792 -9.15 1.04 28.62
N TYR A 793 -9.57 0.15 27.73
CA TYR A 793 -10.92 0.07 27.21
C TYR A 793 -11.72 -1.02 27.93
N TYR A 794 -12.99 -0.73 28.24
CA TYR A 794 -13.91 -1.73 28.75
C TYR A 794 -14.18 -2.82 27.70
N ALA A 795 -14.14 -4.08 28.13
CA ALA A 795 -14.39 -5.24 27.31
C ALA A 795 -15.32 -6.21 28.05
N ASP A 796 -16.48 -5.70 28.49
CA ASP A 796 -17.52 -6.48 29.17
C ASP A 796 -18.39 -7.25 28.16
N ALA A 797 -17.99 -8.48 27.85
CA ALA A 797 -18.59 -9.30 26.80
C ALA A 797 -19.89 -10.02 27.20
N VAL A 798 -20.43 -9.80 28.41
CA VAL A 798 -21.59 -10.58 28.92
C VAL A 798 -22.93 -10.21 28.28
N SER A 799 -22.98 -9.15 27.48
CA SER A 799 -24.22 -8.67 26.86
C SER A 799 -23.99 -8.12 25.46
N THR A 800 -24.89 -8.46 24.55
CA THR A 800 -24.96 -7.90 23.20
C THR A 800 -25.26 -6.40 23.17
N ARG A 801 -25.74 -5.82 24.28
CA ARG A 801 -25.92 -4.36 24.43
C ARG A 801 -24.58 -3.61 24.53
N ASN A 802 -23.51 -4.30 24.89
CA ASN A 802 -22.20 -3.69 25.05
C ASN A 802 -21.44 -3.68 23.71
N THR A 803 -20.65 -2.64 23.52
CA THR A 803 -19.66 -2.53 22.44
C THR A 803 -18.27 -2.37 23.05
N PHE A 804 -17.23 -2.64 22.27
CA PHE A 804 -15.87 -2.47 22.78
C PHE A 804 -15.64 -1.01 23.20
N GLY A 805 -15.24 -0.81 24.45
CA GLY A 805 -15.07 0.52 25.06
C GLY A 805 -16.33 1.12 25.69
N THR A 806 -17.52 0.54 25.51
CA THR A 806 -18.78 1.11 26.01
C THR A 806 -19.67 0.05 26.66
N ILE A 807 -20.12 0.33 27.88
CA ILE A 807 -20.99 -0.54 28.67
C ILE A 807 -22.40 0.07 28.68
N ASN A 808 -23.39 -0.71 28.25
CA ASN A 808 -24.80 -0.30 28.19
C ASN A 808 -25.75 -1.27 28.91
N ASN A 809 -25.24 -2.35 29.50
CA ASN A 809 -26.05 -3.36 30.20
C ASN A 809 -26.22 -3.11 31.71
N TRP A 810 -25.43 -2.20 32.30
CA TRP A 810 -25.52 -1.76 33.70
C TRP A 810 -25.10 -0.29 33.84
N ASN A 811 -25.46 0.34 34.97
CA ASN A 811 -25.27 1.78 35.19
C ASN A 811 -23.85 2.13 35.65
N LEU A 812 -23.10 2.83 34.80
CA LEU A 812 -21.74 3.30 35.06
C LEU A 812 -21.65 4.42 36.12
N ASN A 813 -22.75 5.08 36.46
CA ASN A 813 -22.76 6.17 37.44
C ASN A 813 -22.98 5.69 38.88
N THR A 814 -23.35 4.43 39.08
CA THR A 814 -23.80 3.93 40.40
C THR A 814 -23.08 2.66 40.87
N TYR A 815 -22.05 2.20 40.16
CA TYR A 815 -21.31 1.00 40.54
C TYR A 815 -20.24 1.29 41.59
N THR A 816 -19.97 0.30 42.45
CA THR A 816 -18.88 0.33 43.41
C THR A 816 -17.76 -0.57 42.92
N LEU A 817 -16.58 -0.01 42.60
CA LEU A 817 -15.41 -0.80 42.21
C LEU A 817 -14.72 -1.39 43.45
N HIS A 818 -14.59 -2.71 43.50
CA HIS A 818 -13.91 -3.43 44.58
C HIS A 818 -12.42 -3.64 44.31
N GLY A 819 -12.02 -3.76 43.04
CA GLY A 819 -10.62 -3.90 42.70
C GLY A 819 -10.32 -4.09 41.23
N THR A 820 -9.02 -3.99 40.92
CA THR A 820 -8.45 -4.24 39.60
C THR A 820 -7.33 -5.27 39.72
N TYR A 821 -7.39 -6.33 38.90
CA TYR A 821 -6.56 -7.51 39.12
C TYR A 821 -5.86 -7.97 37.84
N ALA A 822 -4.63 -8.48 37.97
CA ALA A 822 -3.96 -9.22 36.89
C ALA A 822 -4.43 -10.70 36.84
N GLU A 823 -4.79 -11.25 38.00
CA GLU A 823 -5.40 -12.56 38.20
C GLU A 823 -6.52 -12.40 39.23
N LEU A 824 -7.72 -12.94 38.96
CA LEU A 824 -8.80 -12.90 39.94
C LEU A 824 -8.42 -13.76 41.15
N PRO A 825 -8.62 -13.27 42.39
CA PRO A 825 -8.25 -14.01 43.59
C PRO A 825 -9.30 -15.04 44.04
N PHE A 826 -10.37 -15.26 43.27
CA PHE A 826 -11.52 -16.08 43.64
C PHE A 826 -12.11 -16.86 42.46
#